data_AF-A0A940QE18-F1
#
_entry.id   AF-A0A940QE18-F1
#
_cell.length_a   1.000
_cell.length_b   1.000
_cell.length_c   1.000
_cell.angle_alpha   90.00
_cell.angle_beta   90.00
_cell.angle_gamma   90.00
#
_symmetry.space_group_name_H-M   'P 1'
#
loop_
_entity.id
_entity.type
_entity.pdbx_description
1 polymer ?
#
loop_
_entity_poly.entity_id
_entity_poly.type
_entity_poly.pdbx_seq_one_letter_code
_entity_poly.pdbx_strand_id
1 'polypeptide(L)'
;MKLVSFECRKIMSFKIFWIIMVCFFAVNGYVQIDRINDRYYTPKSYRAFFSKTKGMSLDEIQDYTSELLERQNNGEYIEFPMMLVYDMNILSKECENYPEYLNSILKQTDSMSSVTIWGNNDTFSYRNIIKTPSAYKYLSCEPLPLDTSFGLENTFTSPITDLLGIFLVFMAVCGIILKDREHGVMTLLLSMPKGKTNLIISKLFAVSIITMIIAILLFAENLVIGGLLYGIGDLNRPIQSVFGFYHCNLPLTVGEFLLLFFIAKIAAYLLFAMIFSMICIISKNNLIIYGVSSAFCLISFLCYKYINQNSVFQLFHYWNPIKLTQTAEIFNTYQNVNFFGYPLSFKVSAMILITAVIVLIVVFCLFAIEKNRNIQYRAVYLINYQRKKYKQHSRFFYICYRSLIINKGIVLVFMLIFVSSIFSASFSRQYNNDDIYYESFTTELSGIVTDETLNFIIEKDQQYADVEKEISTILSSESGNVYKVDLLSKKLKDRAAFDRLKLRVKSIQANDYNGEIFYDTGYERLFNYANNNEKIFLLLFIMSFLVMILSPIAAADNKTDMIKILYSTKCGKKGYYIDLFSYSALCGIGAALLFFIPYVVNILNKYGIQGISAPLQSIQPFSDISISISVGSSIGCFIAIHVFASLICSIAISGISLLCKSQATAYIINTAFFIIPIITIILIPTIIPTL
;
A
#
# COMPACT_ATOMS: atom_id res chain seq x y z
N MET A 1 -27.30 2.40 28.48
CA MET A 1 -27.96 2.47 27.16
C MET A 1 -28.19 3.90 26.65
N LYS A 2 -28.85 4.82 27.38
CA LYS A 2 -29.08 6.21 26.87
C LYS A 2 -27.81 6.95 26.44
N LEU A 3 -26.72 6.85 27.21
CA LEU A 3 -25.46 7.56 26.94
C LEU A 3 -24.76 7.09 25.66
N VAL A 4 -24.69 5.77 25.44
CA VAL A 4 -24.21 5.16 24.19
C VAL A 4 -24.99 5.67 22.99
N SER A 5 -26.32 5.72 23.07
CA SER A 5 -27.15 6.22 21.96
C SER A 5 -26.81 7.66 21.57
N PHE A 6 -26.54 8.53 22.54
CA PHE A 6 -26.10 9.90 22.26
C PHE A 6 -24.71 9.96 21.60
N GLU A 7 -23.78 9.11 22.03
CA GLU A 7 -22.46 9.02 21.40
C GLU A 7 -22.56 8.51 19.95
N CYS A 8 -23.37 7.49 19.67
CA CYS A 8 -23.63 7.03 18.29
C CYS A 8 -24.27 8.12 17.42
N ARG A 9 -25.19 8.93 17.98
CA ARG A 9 -25.81 10.06 17.26
C ARG A 9 -24.80 11.14 16.84
N LYS A 10 -23.63 11.23 17.50
CA LYS A 10 -22.58 12.17 17.06
C LYS A 10 -22.08 11.84 15.65
N ILE A 11 -21.91 10.56 15.33
CA ILE A 11 -21.55 10.11 13.97
C ILE A 11 -22.68 10.37 12.98
N MET A 12 -23.93 10.11 13.37
CA MET A 12 -25.09 10.40 12.50
C MET A 12 -25.18 11.89 12.13
N SER A 13 -24.84 12.79 13.05
CA SER A 13 -24.80 14.24 12.79
C SER A 13 -23.52 14.71 12.06
N PHE A 14 -22.53 13.82 11.88
CA PHE A 14 -21.26 14.16 11.26
C PHE A 14 -21.33 13.97 9.73
N LYS A 15 -21.90 14.94 9.03
CA LYS A 15 -22.14 14.87 7.56
C LYS A 15 -20.91 14.45 6.74
N ILE A 16 -19.72 14.95 7.08
CA ILE A 16 -18.48 14.65 6.37
C ILE A 16 -18.13 13.17 6.44
N PHE A 17 -18.39 12.50 7.57
CA PHE A 17 -18.16 11.06 7.70
C PHE A 17 -18.97 10.27 6.67
N TRP A 18 -20.27 10.59 6.53
CA TRP A 18 -21.15 9.90 5.57
C TRP A 18 -20.80 10.18 4.12
N ILE A 19 -20.41 11.41 3.78
CA ILE A 19 -19.96 11.74 2.42
C ILE A 19 -18.71 10.91 2.07
N ILE A 20 -17.70 10.90 2.94
CA ILE A 20 -16.47 10.14 2.70
C ILE A 20 -16.75 8.64 2.68
N MET A 21 -17.62 8.16 3.58
CA MET A 21 -18.05 6.76 3.59
C MET A 21 -18.63 6.37 2.23
N VAL A 22 -19.62 7.11 1.71
CA VAL A 22 -20.21 6.82 0.38
C VAL A 22 -19.17 6.87 -0.74
N CYS A 23 -18.27 7.85 -0.72
CA CYS A 23 -17.17 7.90 -1.69
C CYS A 23 -16.26 6.67 -1.59
N PHE A 24 -15.97 6.20 -0.38
CA PHE A 24 -15.11 5.04 -0.17
C PHE A 24 -15.81 3.73 -0.54
N PHE A 25 -17.13 3.62 -0.36
CA PHE A 25 -17.91 2.53 -0.93
C PHE A 25 -17.79 2.53 -2.46
N ALA A 26 -18.02 3.67 -3.11
CA ALA A 26 -17.88 3.76 -4.57
C ALA A 26 -16.47 3.39 -5.07
N VAL A 27 -15.42 3.85 -4.39
CA VAL A 27 -14.02 3.51 -4.71
C VAL A 27 -13.75 2.03 -4.45
N ASN A 28 -14.20 1.48 -3.32
CA ASN A 28 -14.02 0.06 -2.98
C ASN A 28 -14.72 -0.83 -4.01
N GLY A 29 -15.98 -0.53 -4.34
CA GLY A 29 -16.73 -1.24 -5.36
C GLY A 29 -16.08 -1.15 -6.74
N TYR A 30 -15.61 0.05 -7.14
CA TYR A 30 -14.85 0.21 -8.39
C TYR A 30 -13.61 -0.68 -8.42
N VAL A 31 -12.80 -0.66 -7.35
CA VAL A 31 -11.58 -1.47 -7.25
C VAL A 31 -11.91 -2.96 -7.33
N GLN A 32 -12.98 -3.44 -6.68
CA GLN A 32 -13.37 -4.85 -6.77
C GLN A 32 -13.82 -5.27 -8.17
N ILE A 33 -14.43 -4.35 -8.93
CA ILE A 33 -14.79 -4.59 -10.33
C ILE A 33 -13.55 -4.53 -11.22
N ASP A 34 -12.66 -3.57 -10.99
CA ASP A 34 -11.44 -3.39 -11.79
C ASP A 34 -10.49 -4.60 -11.69
N ARG A 35 -10.51 -5.34 -10.56
CA ARG A 35 -9.79 -6.61 -10.40
C ARG A 35 -10.16 -7.70 -11.41
N ILE A 36 -11.22 -7.52 -12.20
CA ILE A 36 -11.49 -8.37 -13.38
C ILE A 36 -10.34 -8.28 -14.38
N ASN A 37 -9.76 -7.09 -14.56
CA ASN A 37 -8.69 -6.83 -15.52
C ASN A 37 -7.36 -7.48 -15.10
N ASP A 38 -7.22 -7.86 -13.82
CA ASP A 38 -6.03 -8.54 -13.30
C ASP A 38 -5.99 -10.03 -13.67
N ARG A 39 -7.07 -10.60 -14.21
CA ARG A 39 -7.17 -12.04 -14.52
C ARG A 39 -7.12 -12.31 -16.02
N TYR A 40 -6.54 -13.46 -16.39
CA TYR A 40 -6.41 -13.90 -17.79
C TYR A 40 -7.73 -14.26 -18.47
N TYR A 41 -8.84 -14.33 -17.74
CA TYR A 41 -10.15 -14.71 -18.28
C TYR A 41 -11.29 -14.00 -17.56
N THR A 42 -12.39 -13.81 -18.29
CA THR A 42 -13.51 -13.00 -17.83
C THR A 42 -14.44 -13.74 -16.85
N PRO A 43 -15.18 -13.01 -15.99
CA PRO A 43 -16.18 -13.62 -15.12
C PRO A 43 -17.27 -14.37 -15.90
N LYS A 44 -17.55 -13.93 -17.14
CA LYS A 44 -18.51 -14.58 -18.03
C LYS A 44 -18.04 -15.97 -18.47
N SER A 45 -16.78 -16.11 -18.90
CA SER A 45 -16.23 -17.41 -19.28
C SER A 45 -16.09 -18.34 -18.08
N TYR A 46 -15.70 -17.79 -16.92
CA TYR A 46 -15.66 -18.55 -15.66
C TYR A 46 -17.03 -19.15 -15.29
N ARG A 47 -18.08 -18.33 -15.30
CA ARG A 47 -19.45 -18.81 -15.02
C ARG A 47 -19.96 -19.78 -16.05
N ALA A 48 -19.66 -19.55 -17.33
CA ALA A 48 -20.04 -20.46 -18.40
C ALA A 48 -19.41 -21.85 -18.19
N PHE A 49 -18.12 -21.90 -17.81
CA PHE A 49 -17.44 -23.17 -17.49
C PHE A 49 -18.16 -23.93 -16.36
N PHE A 50 -18.35 -23.30 -15.20
CA PHE A 50 -19.04 -23.94 -14.06
C PHE A 50 -20.51 -24.26 -14.32
N SER A 51 -21.16 -23.55 -15.24
CA SER A 51 -22.52 -23.91 -15.67
C SER A 51 -22.54 -25.17 -16.54
N LYS A 52 -21.49 -25.38 -17.35
CA LYS A 52 -21.36 -26.52 -18.27
C LYS A 52 -20.89 -27.78 -17.55
N THR A 53 -20.01 -27.62 -16.55
CA THR A 53 -19.51 -28.73 -15.72
C THR A 53 -20.39 -29.04 -14.51
N LYS A 54 -21.56 -28.40 -14.41
CA LYS A 54 -22.45 -28.56 -13.27
C LYS A 54 -22.99 -29.99 -13.19
N GLY A 55 -22.65 -30.68 -12.11
CA GLY A 55 -23.09 -32.06 -11.86
C GLY A 55 -22.19 -33.14 -12.47
N MET A 56 -21.11 -32.75 -13.14
CA MET A 56 -20.07 -33.69 -13.56
C MET A 56 -19.25 -34.18 -12.36
N SER A 57 -18.75 -35.42 -12.43
CA SER A 57 -17.77 -35.92 -11.45
C SER A 57 -16.40 -35.24 -11.65
N LEU A 58 -15.47 -35.38 -10.68
CA LEU A 58 -14.12 -34.84 -10.83
C LEU A 58 -13.41 -35.44 -12.04
N ASP A 59 -13.56 -36.75 -12.27
CA ASP A 59 -12.99 -37.48 -13.41
C ASP A 59 -13.55 -36.96 -14.74
N GLU A 60 -14.86 -36.75 -14.82
CA GLU A 60 -15.52 -36.20 -16.02
C GLU A 60 -15.01 -34.78 -16.32
N ILE A 61 -14.75 -33.96 -15.31
CA ILE A 61 -14.17 -32.62 -15.48
C ILE A 61 -12.72 -32.71 -15.97
N GLN A 62 -11.94 -33.68 -15.48
CA GLN A 62 -10.57 -33.91 -15.92
C GLN A 62 -10.51 -34.39 -17.37
N ASP A 63 -11.37 -35.33 -17.75
CA ASP A 63 -11.50 -35.82 -19.12
C ASP A 63 -11.95 -34.69 -20.05
N TYR A 64 -12.97 -33.93 -19.65
CA TYR A 64 -13.46 -32.80 -20.43
C TYR A 64 -12.40 -31.72 -20.63
N THR A 65 -11.67 -31.34 -19.57
CA THR A 65 -10.62 -30.33 -19.67
C THR A 65 -9.41 -30.84 -20.45
N SER A 66 -9.02 -32.11 -20.31
CA SER A 66 -7.90 -32.68 -21.08
C SER A 66 -8.22 -32.78 -22.57
N GLU A 67 -9.44 -33.20 -22.94
CA GLU A 67 -9.91 -33.18 -24.34
C GLU A 67 -9.85 -31.76 -24.92
N LEU A 68 -10.29 -30.75 -24.15
CA LEU A 68 -10.17 -29.35 -24.58
C LEU A 68 -8.70 -28.95 -24.78
N LEU A 69 -7.79 -29.28 -23.86
CA LEU A 69 -6.36 -28.97 -24.01
C LEU A 69 -5.75 -29.63 -25.26
N GLU A 70 -6.10 -30.89 -25.55
CA GLU A 70 -5.64 -31.62 -26.73
C GLU A 70 -6.15 -31.00 -28.03
N ARG A 71 -7.44 -30.67 -28.09
CA ARG A 71 -8.04 -29.99 -29.25
C ARG A 71 -7.33 -28.67 -29.55
N GLN A 72 -6.94 -27.92 -28.52
CA GLN A 72 -6.18 -26.68 -28.72
C GLN A 72 -4.79 -26.93 -29.28
N ASN A 73 -4.09 -27.93 -28.73
CA ASN A 73 -2.76 -28.30 -29.19
C ASN A 73 -2.77 -28.75 -30.66
N ASN A 74 -3.89 -29.31 -31.12
CA ASN A 74 -4.14 -29.66 -32.52
C ASN A 74 -4.59 -28.46 -33.39
N GLY A 75 -4.69 -27.25 -32.83
CA GLY A 75 -5.06 -26.03 -33.53
C GLY A 75 -6.57 -25.77 -33.67
N GLU A 76 -7.42 -26.53 -32.95
CA GLU A 76 -8.87 -26.33 -32.98
C GLU A 76 -9.32 -25.19 -32.07
N TYR A 77 -10.45 -24.57 -32.44
CA TYR A 77 -11.09 -23.53 -31.64
C TYR A 77 -11.79 -24.11 -30.40
N ILE A 78 -11.59 -23.47 -29.25
CA ILE A 78 -12.23 -23.84 -27.97
C ILE A 78 -13.03 -22.65 -27.44
N GLU A 79 -14.18 -22.98 -26.85
CA GLU A 79 -15.14 -22.03 -26.28
C GLU A 79 -14.59 -21.26 -25.06
N PHE A 80 -13.66 -21.86 -24.32
CA PHE A 80 -13.09 -21.31 -23.09
C PHE A 80 -11.65 -20.83 -23.28
N PRO A 81 -11.21 -19.75 -22.58
CA PRO A 81 -9.82 -19.35 -22.55
C PRO A 81 -8.91 -20.49 -22.04
N MET A 82 -7.77 -20.70 -22.70
CA MET A 82 -6.82 -21.78 -22.36
C MET A 82 -6.42 -21.81 -20.88
N MET A 83 -6.07 -20.65 -20.32
CA MET A 83 -5.67 -20.56 -18.90
C MET A 83 -6.79 -20.99 -17.96
N LEU A 84 -8.06 -20.73 -18.30
CA LEU A 84 -9.18 -21.20 -17.51
C LEU A 84 -9.27 -22.73 -17.53
N VAL A 85 -9.14 -23.35 -18.71
CA VAL A 85 -9.19 -24.82 -18.84
C VAL A 85 -8.04 -25.47 -18.08
N TYR A 86 -6.83 -24.89 -18.20
CA TYR A 86 -5.64 -25.35 -17.49
C TYR A 86 -5.79 -25.25 -15.96
N ASP A 87 -6.22 -24.09 -15.44
CA ASP A 87 -6.45 -23.88 -14.01
C ASP A 87 -7.47 -24.89 -13.47
N MET A 88 -8.57 -25.12 -14.19
CA MET A 88 -9.62 -26.05 -13.76
C MET A 88 -9.16 -27.51 -13.78
N ASN A 89 -8.31 -27.90 -14.76
CA ASN A 89 -7.70 -29.23 -14.79
C ASN A 89 -6.82 -29.45 -13.55
N ILE A 90 -5.94 -28.49 -13.21
CA ILE A 90 -5.11 -28.58 -12.01
C ILE A 90 -5.96 -28.66 -10.75
N LEU A 91 -6.93 -27.76 -10.59
CA LEU A 91 -7.77 -27.70 -9.40
C LEU A 91 -8.59 -28.98 -9.22
N SER A 92 -9.10 -29.57 -10.30
CA SER A 92 -9.82 -30.85 -10.24
C SER A 92 -8.93 -31.99 -9.74
N LYS A 93 -7.67 -32.06 -10.20
CA LYS A 93 -6.68 -33.04 -9.73
C LYS A 93 -6.25 -32.81 -8.28
N GLU A 94 -6.09 -31.56 -7.86
CA GLU A 94 -5.79 -31.23 -6.45
C GLU A 94 -6.95 -31.64 -5.53
N CYS A 95 -8.19 -31.42 -5.96
CA CYS A 95 -9.37 -31.82 -5.21
C CYS A 95 -9.48 -33.34 -5.06
N GLU A 96 -9.16 -34.10 -6.11
CA GLU A 96 -9.14 -35.57 -6.07
C GLU A 96 -8.01 -36.10 -5.17
N ASN A 97 -6.80 -35.57 -5.31
CA ASN A 97 -5.60 -36.01 -4.58
C ASN A 97 -5.48 -35.45 -3.16
N TYR A 98 -6.51 -34.78 -2.65
CA TYR A 98 -6.50 -34.20 -1.30
C TYR A 98 -6.22 -35.23 -0.18
N PRO A 99 -6.76 -36.47 -0.22
CA PRO A 99 -6.41 -37.49 0.77
C PRO A 99 -4.93 -37.88 0.74
N GLU A 100 -4.31 -37.89 -0.45
CA GLU A 100 -2.87 -38.15 -0.59
C GLU A 100 -2.04 -37.02 0.00
N TYR A 101 -2.47 -35.77 -0.19
CA TYR A 101 -1.86 -34.61 0.44
C TYR A 101 -1.89 -34.71 1.97
N LEU A 102 -3.02 -35.09 2.59
CA LEU A 102 -3.09 -35.31 4.04
C LEU A 102 -2.14 -36.41 4.51
N ASN A 103 -2.05 -37.51 3.77
CA ASN A 103 -1.09 -38.59 4.05
C ASN A 103 0.38 -38.13 3.89
N SER A 104 0.65 -37.22 2.96
CA SER A 104 1.98 -36.67 2.73
C SER A 104 2.48 -35.88 3.95
N ILE A 105 1.61 -35.15 4.65
CA ILE A 105 1.95 -34.42 5.88
C ILE A 105 2.40 -35.37 6.99
N LEU A 106 1.74 -36.53 7.12
CA LEU A 106 2.12 -37.57 8.08
C LEU A 106 3.50 -38.14 7.73
N LYS A 107 3.70 -38.57 6.48
CA LYS A 107 4.98 -39.14 6.00
C LYS A 107 6.14 -38.14 6.10
N GLN A 108 5.89 -36.86 5.86
CA GLN A 108 6.89 -35.79 5.96
C GLN A 108 7.37 -35.59 7.40
N THR A 109 6.53 -35.87 8.40
CA THR A 109 6.92 -35.79 9.80
C THR A 109 7.93 -36.88 10.15
N ASP A 110 7.70 -38.11 9.69
CA ASP A 110 8.59 -39.25 9.94
C ASP A 110 9.95 -39.05 9.28
N SER A 111 9.98 -38.52 8.05
CA SER A 111 11.23 -38.22 7.35
C SER A 111 11.99 -37.03 7.94
N MET A 112 11.31 -35.93 8.27
CA MET A 112 11.96 -34.73 8.82
C MET A 112 12.45 -34.93 10.26
N SER A 113 11.75 -35.72 11.08
CA SER A 113 12.19 -36.05 12.45
C SER A 113 13.44 -36.95 12.49
N SER A 114 13.69 -37.71 11.42
CA SER A 114 14.87 -38.60 11.27
C SER A 114 16.17 -37.85 10.91
N VAL A 115 16.09 -36.61 10.43
CA VAL A 115 17.26 -35.82 10.01
C VAL A 115 17.91 -35.17 11.23
N THR A 116 19.19 -35.45 11.47
CA THR A 116 19.97 -34.99 12.64
C THR A 116 20.00 -33.47 12.83
N ILE A 117 19.91 -32.68 11.76
CA ILE A 117 19.85 -31.20 11.80
C ILE A 117 18.56 -30.72 12.52
N TRP A 118 17.49 -31.51 12.43
CA TRP A 118 16.17 -31.19 12.99
C TRP A 118 15.83 -32.06 14.21
N GLY A 119 16.67 -33.05 14.54
CA GLY A 119 16.44 -34.06 15.58
C GLY A 119 16.80 -33.63 17.02
N ASN A 120 17.25 -32.40 17.26
CA ASN A 120 17.46 -31.92 18.62
C ASN A 120 16.12 -31.57 19.28
N ASN A 121 15.73 -32.38 20.27
CA ASN A 121 14.43 -32.33 20.95
C ASN A 121 14.05 -30.96 21.56
N ASP A 122 15.04 -30.14 21.88
CA ASP A 122 14.84 -28.82 22.49
C ASP A 122 14.67 -27.66 21.49
N THR A 123 14.77 -27.93 20.19
CA THR A 123 14.60 -26.89 19.17
C THR A 123 13.13 -26.64 18.86
N PHE A 124 12.80 -25.37 18.56
CA PHE A 124 11.47 -24.97 18.07
C PHE A 124 11.07 -25.81 16.85
N SER A 125 12.01 -26.04 15.92
CA SER A 125 11.76 -26.75 14.67
C SER A 125 11.32 -28.19 14.89
N TYR A 126 11.99 -28.94 15.77
CA TYR A 126 11.60 -30.31 16.12
C TYR A 126 10.19 -30.35 16.73
N ARG A 127 9.94 -29.49 17.73
CA ARG A 127 8.64 -29.40 18.41
C ARG A 127 7.53 -29.00 17.42
N ASN A 128 7.85 -28.14 16.45
CA ASN A 128 6.93 -27.71 15.40
C ASN A 128 6.57 -28.86 14.44
N ILE A 129 7.57 -29.63 13.99
CA ILE A 129 7.37 -30.80 13.11
C ILE A 129 6.42 -31.80 13.77
N ILE A 130 6.68 -32.17 15.03
CA ILE A 130 5.85 -33.14 15.76
C ILE A 130 4.42 -32.63 16.01
N LYS A 131 4.27 -31.33 16.28
CA LYS A 131 2.95 -30.74 16.56
C LYS A 131 2.08 -30.63 15.30
N THR A 132 2.68 -30.50 14.13
CA THR A 132 1.97 -30.17 12.88
C THR A 132 0.93 -31.21 12.46
N PRO A 133 1.22 -32.53 12.44
CA PRO A 133 0.22 -33.56 12.12
C PRO A 133 -1.07 -33.50 12.92
N SER A 134 -0.94 -33.25 14.23
CA SER A 134 -2.10 -33.20 15.13
C SER A 134 -3.10 -32.11 14.75
N ALA A 135 -2.67 -31.07 14.04
CA ALA A 135 -3.51 -29.96 13.60
C ALA A 135 -4.42 -30.30 12.41
N TYR A 136 -4.10 -31.37 11.66
CA TYR A 136 -4.86 -31.83 10.49
C TYR A 136 -5.74 -33.06 10.80
N LYS A 137 -5.67 -33.61 12.01
CA LYS A 137 -6.35 -34.85 12.42
C LYS A 137 -7.87 -34.85 12.22
N TYR A 138 -8.49 -33.68 12.28
CA TYR A 138 -9.96 -33.53 12.22
C TYR A 138 -10.49 -33.24 10.82
N LEU A 139 -9.63 -33.25 9.80
CA LEU A 139 -10.05 -33.05 8.41
C LEU A 139 -10.54 -34.37 7.81
N SER A 140 -11.54 -34.30 6.94
CA SER A 140 -12.04 -35.45 6.21
C SER A 140 -11.01 -35.94 5.19
N CYS A 141 -10.75 -37.25 5.17
CA CYS A 141 -9.93 -37.92 4.15
C CYS A 141 -10.77 -38.29 2.91
N GLU A 142 -11.56 -37.34 2.41
CA GLU A 142 -12.39 -37.51 1.22
C GLU A 142 -11.98 -36.50 0.14
N PRO A 143 -12.15 -36.83 -1.15
CA PRO A 143 -11.98 -35.86 -2.23
C PRO A 143 -12.82 -34.60 -2.03
N LEU A 144 -12.27 -33.45 -2.42
CA LEU A 144 -12.91 -32.15 -2.24
C LEU A 144 -13.87 -31.85 -3.40
N PRO A 145 -15.05 -31.24 -3.14
CA PRO A 145 -15.96 -30.83 -4.21
C PRO A 145 -15.45 -29.56 -4.94
N LEU A 146 -15.34 -29.62 -6.26
CA LEU A 146 -14.95 -28.48 -7.09
C LEU A 146 -16.14 -27.55 -7.39
N ASP A 147 -16.05 -26.28 -7.01
CA ASP A 147 -17.07 -25.25 -7.27
C ASP A 147 -16.45 -23.84 -7.32
N THR A 148 -17.25 -22.86 -7.74
CA THR A 148 -16.90 -21.45 -7.90
C THR A 148 -16.25 -20.86 -6.65
N SER A 149 -15.00 -20.39 -6.80
CA SER A 149 -14.14 -19.98 -5.68
C SER A 149 -13.72 -18.51 -5.72
N PHE A 150 -13.67 -17.91 -6.90
CA PHE A 150 -13.11 -16.56 -7.06
C PHE A 150 -13.94 -15.44 -6.42
N GLY A 151 -15.25 -15.62 -6.27
CA GLY A 151 -16.08 -14.65 -5.56
C GLY A 151 -15.71 -14.57 -4.08
N LEU A 152 -15.42 -15.72 -3.46
CA LEU A 152 -14.97 -15.84 -2.07
C LEU A 152 -13.52 -15.35 -1.92
N GLU A 153 -12.63 -15.79 -2.80
CA GLU A 153 -11.22 -15.38 -2.80
C GLU A 153 -11.07 -13.86 -2.84
N ASN A 154 -11.75 -13.18 -3.76
CA ASN A 154 -11.71 -11.72 -3.87
C ASN A 154 -12.23 -11.01 -2.61
N THR A 155 -13.21 -11.63 -1.93
CA THR A 155 -13.75 -11.13 -0.66
C THR A 155 -12.72 -11.22 0.46
N PHE A 156 -11.99 -12.34 0.51
CA PHE A 156 -10.99 -12.61 1.54
C PHE A 156 -9.69 -11.83 1.32
N THR A 157 -9.35 -11.53 0.07
CA THR A 157 -8.09 -10.89 -0.32
C THR A 157 -8.34 -9.47 -0.81
N SER A 158 -8.41 -8.48 0.09
CA SER A 158 -8.53 -7.07 -0.34
C SER A 158 -7.79 -6.09 0.58
N PRO A 159 -6.52 -5.79 0.28
CA PRO A 159 -5.73 -4.85 1.08
C PRO A 159 -6.23 -3.39 0.95
N ILE A 160 -6.84 -3.03 -0.17
CA ILE A 160 -7.42 -1.68 -0.37
C ILE A 160 -8.65 -1.50 0.53
N THR A 161 -9.53 -2.50 0.63
CA THR A 161 -10.68 -2.46 1.55
C THR A 161 -10.21 -2.26 2.99
N ASP A 162 -9.12 -2.95 3.38
CA ASP A 162 -8.52 -2.78 4.72
C ASP A 162 -8.00 -1.37 4.97
N LEU A 163 -7.33 -0.75 4.01
CA LEU A 163 -6.87 0.63 4.13
C LEU A 163 -8.04 1.61 4.32
N LEU A 164 -9.08 1.49 3.48
CA LEU A 164 -10.27 2.35 3.56
C LEU A 164 -11.02 2.14 4.89
N GLY A 165 -11.11 0.89 5.35
CA GLY A 165 -11.69 0.51 6.63
C GLY A 165 -10.96 1.12 7.82
N ILE A 166 -9.63 0.99 7.88
CA ILE A 166 -8.80 1.60 8.95
C ILE A 166 -8.98 3.12 8.98
N PHE A 167 -9.05 3.78 7.82
CA PHE A 167 -9.27 5.23 7.75
C PHE A 167 -10.68 5.62 8.24
N LEU A 168 -11.73 4.88 7.84
CA LEU A 168 -13.10 5.11 8.32
C LEU A 168 -13.20 4.91 9.84
N VAL A 169 -12.51 3.91 10.38
CA VAL A 169 -12.42 3.68 11.84
C VAL A 169 -11.73 4.86 12.52
N PHE A 170 -10.61 5.35 11.99
CA PHE A 170 -9.94 6.54 12.50
C PHE A 170 -10.87 7.77 12.51
N MET A 171 -11.61 8.00 11.42
CA MET A 171 -12.60 9.08 11.35
C MET A 171 -13.71 8.92 12.40
N ALA A 172 -14.21 7.70 12.62
CA ALA A 172 -15.24 7.43 13.63
C ALA A 172 -14.72 7.77 15.03
N VAL A 173 -13.48 7.39 15.35
CA VAL A 173 -12.82 7.74 16.61
C VAL A 173 -12.69 9.26 16.77
N CYS A 174 -12.23 9.97 15.72
CA CYS A 174 -12.16 11.44 15.73
C CYS A 174 -13.55 12.08 15.94
N GLY A 175 -14.57 11.56 15.27
CA GLY A 175 -15.95 12.07 15.35
C GLY A 175 -16.58 11.91 16.75
N ILE A 176 -16.28 10.83 17.46
CA ILE A 176 -16.85 10.52 18.79
C ILE A 176 -16.01 11.11 19.92
N ILE A 177 -14.68 10.97 19.86
CA ILE A 177 -13.79 11.34 20.96
C ILE A 177 -13.22 12.75 20.77
N LEU A 178 -12.62 13.03 19.61
CA LEU A 178 -11.87 14.26 19.39
C LEU A 178 -12.78 15.49 19.24
N LYS A 179 -13.93 15.34 18.58
CA LYS A 179 -14.88 16.42 18.31
C LYS A 179 -15.34 17.15 19.59
N ASP A 180 -15.57 16.44 20.69
CA ASP A 180 -15.95 17.06 21.98
C ASP A 180 -14.84 17.96 22.55
N ARG A 181 -13.57 17.56 22.38
CA ARG A 181 -12.43 18.39 22.76
C ARG A 181 -12.35 19.62 21.86
N GLU A 182 -12.65 19.45 20.57
CA GLU A 182 -12.64 20.57 19.65
C GLU A 182 -13.73 21.59 19.92
N HIS A 183 -14.92 21.16 20.31
CA HIS A 183 -15.98 22.08 20.73
C HIS A 183 -15.75 22.71 22.12
N GLY A 184 -14.69 22.31 22.85
CA GLY A 184 -14.38 22.86 24.17
C GLY A 184 -15.34 22.39 25.28
N VAL A 185 -16.23 21.44 24.99
CA VAL A 185 -17.26 20.95 25.92
C VAL A 185 -16.74 19.85 26.86
N MET A 186 -15.54 19.32 26.61
CA MET A 186 -14.97 18.21 27.39
C MET A 186 -14.91 18.51 28.90
N THR A 187 -14.52 19.71 29.32
CA THR A 187 -14.46 20.07 30.74
C THR A 187 -15.84 20.08 31.39
N LEU A 188 -16.86 20.53 30.66
CA LEU A 188 -18.25 20.52 31.13
C LEU A 188 -18.76 19.09 31.25
N LEU A 189 -18.49 18.24 30.25
CA LEU A 189 -18.87 16.82 30.26
C LEU A 189 -18.23 16.07 31.44
N LEU A 190 -16.95 16.30 31.73
CA LEU A 190 -16.23 15.66 32.82
C LEU A 190 -16.74 16.04 34.22
N SER A 191 -17.35 17.23 34.35
CA SER A 191 -17.95 17.72 35.60
C SER A 191 -19.36 17.19 35.87
N MET A 192 -20.01 16.58 34.88
CA MET A 192 -21.37 16.04 35.00
C MET A 192 -21.37 14.68 35.74
N PRO A 193 -22.51 14.28 36.36
CA PRO A 193 -22.65 12.93 36.88
C PRO A 193 -22.47 11.92 35.74
N LYS A 194 -21.69 10.86 35.98
CA LYS A 194 -21.26 9.88 34.94
C LYS A 194 -20.34 10.46 33.86
N GLY A 195 -19.77 11.64 34.06
CA GLY A 195 -18.92 12.35 33.10
C GLY A 195 -17.51 11.77 32.89
N LYS A 196 -17.03 10.88 33.75
CA LYS A 196 -15.68 10.29 33.68
C LYS A 196 -15.70 8.87 33.09
N THR A 197 -15.59 7.85 33.94
CA THR A 197 -15.50 6.42 33.57
C THR A 197 -16.69 5.97 32.72
N ASN A 198 -17.92 6.28 33.15
CA ASN A 198 -19.13 5.93 32.39
C ASN A 198 -19.19 6.60 31.00
N LEU A 199 -18.73 7.84 30.88
CA LEU A 199 -18.67 8.55 29.60
C LEU A 199 -17.68 7.87 28.66
N ILE A 200 -16.47 7.55 29.14
CA ILE A 200 -15.49 6.91 28.27
C ILE A 200 -15.88 5.50 27.87
N ILE A 201 -16.44 4.70 28.78
CA ILE A 201 -16.96 3.37 28.44
C ILE A 201 -18.03 3.50 27.36
N SER A 202 -18.91 4.49 27.48
CA SER A 202 -19.95 4.74 26.47
C SER A 202 -19.37 5.16 25.11
N LYS A 203 -18.29 5.95 25.10
CA LYS A 203 -17.58 6.34 23.87
C LYS A 203 -16.88 5.16 23.22
N LEU A 204 -16.12 4.37 23.99
CA LEU A 204 -15.43 3.18 23.48
C LEU A 204 -16.42 2.15 22.94
N PHE A 205 -17.57 1.98 23.60
CA PHE A 205 -18.63 1.11 23.13
C PHE A 205 -19.31 1.65 21.86
N ALA A 206 -19.56 2.97 21.78
CA ALA A 206 -20.09 3.60 20.57
C ALA A 206 -19.12 3.47 19.38
N VAL A 207 -17.82 3.70 19.61
CA VAL A 207 -16.76 3.44 18.62
C VAL A 207 -16.81 1.98 18.17
N SER A 208 -16.92 1.02 19.10
CA SER A 208 -16.97 -0.40 18.77
C SER A 208 -18.15 -0.77 17.88
N ILE A 209 -19.35 -0.23 18.16
CA ILE A 209 -20.54 -0.44 17.33
C ILE A 209 -20.33 0.11 15.92
N ILE A 210 -19.84 1.35 15.81
CA ILE A 210 -19.62 1.99 14.50
C ILE A 210 -18.53 1.25 13.71
N THR A 211 -17.45 0.82 14.36
CA THR A 211 -16.39 0.01 13.76
C THR A 211 -16.91 -1.33 13.23
N MET A 212 -17.78 -2.01 14.00
CA MET A 212 -18.43 -3.25 13.56
C MET A 212 -19.28 -3.02 12.31
N ILE A 213 -20.07 -1.94 12.27
CA ILE A 213 -20.90 -1.58 11.11
C ILE A 213 -20.02 -1.29 9.88
N ILE A 214 -18.93 -0.54 10.04
CA ILE A 214 -17.98 -0.25 8.95
C ILE A 214 -17.41 -1.55 8.36
N ALA A 215 -16.93 -2.46 9.22
CA ALA A 215 -16.36 -3.74 8.78
C ALA A 215 -17.40 -4.58 8.03
N ILE A 216 -18.61 -4.73 8.59
CA ILE A 216 -19.69 -5.51 7.96
C ILE A 216 -20.03 -4.94 6.59
N LEU A 217 -20.23 -3.62 6.48
CA LEU A 217 -20.65 -3.02 5.21
C LEU A 217 -19.59 -3.17 4.11
N LEU A 218 -18.31 -2.89 4.42
CA LEU A 218 -17.23 -2.98 3.43
C LEU A 218 -17.00 -4.42 2.93
N PHE A 219 -17.00 -5.41 3.83
CA PHE A 219 -16.80 -6.80 3.43
C PHE A 219 -18.06 -7.44 2.85
N ALA A 220 -19.26 -6.99 3.24
CA ALA A 220 -20.50 -7.37 2.57
C ALA A 220 -20.55 -6.85 1.14
N GLU A 221 -20.08 -5.62 0.88
CA GLU A 221 -19.92 -5.09 -0.48
C GLU A 221 -18.99 -6.00 -1.31
N ASN A 222 -17.81 -6.36 -0.79
CA ASN A 222 -16.89 -7.27 -1.49
C ASN A 222 -17.54 -8.63 -1.79
N LEU A 223 -18.28 -9.19 -0.83
CA LEU A 223 -18.98 -10.47 -0.99
C LEU A 223 -20.09 -10.40 -2.05
N VAL A 224 -20.87 -9.31 -2.06
CA VAL A 224 -21.93 -9.10 -3.06
C VAL A 224 -21.34 -8.94 -4.45
N ILE A 225 -20.31 -8.11 -4.60
CA ILE A 225 -19.66 -7.89 -5.91
C ILE A 225 -18.97 -9.17 -6.39
N GLY A 226 -18.18 -9.83 -5.54
CA GLY A 226 -17.54 -11.11 -5.86
C GLY A 226 -18.55 -12.20 -6.23
N GLY A 227 -19.65 -12.28 -5.49
CA GLY A 227 -20.74 -13.20 -5.78
C GLY A 227 -21.47 -12.89 -7.09
N LEU A 228 -21.68 -11.61 -7.42
CA LEU A 228 -22.30 -11.15 -8.67
C LEU A 228 -21.40 -11.32 -9.90
N LEU A 229 -20.07 -11.34 -9.73
CA LEU A 229 -19.12 -11.55 -10.81
C LEU A 229 -18.83 -13.04 -11.05
N TYR A 230 -18.42 -13.77 -10.01
CA TYR A 230 -17.87 -15.13 -10.15
C TYR A 230 -18.78 -16.22 -9.57
N GLY A 231 -19.69 -15.88 -8.65
CA GLY A 231 -20.46 -16.86 -7.88
C GLY A 231 -19.78 -17.21 -6.54
N ILE A 232 -20.58 -17.74 -5.61
CA ILE A 232 -20.16 -18.08 -4.23
C ILE A 232 -20.06 -19.60 -4.02
N GLY A 233 -20.71 -20.39 -4.89
CA GLY A 233 -20.77 -21.85 -4.78
C GLY A 233 -21.64 -22.33 -3.62
N ASP A 234 -21.60 -23.64 -3.35
CA ASP A 234 -22.21 -24.24 -2.16
C ASP A 234 -21.49 -23.78 -0.89
N LEU A 235 -22.26 -23.36 0.11
CA LEU A 235 -21.74 -22.90 1.41
C LEU A 235 -21.44 -24.06 2.36
N ASN A 236 -21.98 -25.25 2.11
CA ASN A 236 -21.77 -26.42 2.96
C ASN A 236 -20.48 -27.19 2.61
N ARG A 237 -19.85 -26.85 1.48
CA ARG A 237 -18.58 -27.49 1.08
C ARG A 237 -17.44 -27.13 2.03
N PRO A 238 -16.41 -28.00 2.18
CA PRO A 238 -15.23 -27.68 2.98
C PRO A 238 -14.47 -26.48 2.42
N ILE A 239 -13.96 -25.61 3.30
CA ILE A 239 -13.20 -24.41 2.89
C ILE A 239 -11.95 -24.73 2.07
N GLN A 240 -11.40 -25.94 2.21
CA GLN A 240 -10.22 -26.43 1.48
C GLN A 240 -10.46 -26.53 -0.03
N SER A 241 -11.72 -26.65 -0.46
CA SER A 241 -12.09 -26.62 -1.88
C SER A 241 -12.06 -25.21 -2.49
N VAL A 242 -11.91 -24.17 -1.68
CA VAL A 242 -11.82 -22.78 -2.15
C VAL A 242 -10.37 -22.47 -2.50
N PHE A 243 -10.18 -21.87 -3.68
CA PHE A 243 -8.87 -21.39 -4.15
C PHE A 243 -8.14 -20.57 -3.08
N GLY A 244 -6.88 -20.93 -2.81
CA GLY A 244 -6.03 -20.32 -1.77
C GLY A 244 -6.19 -20.88 -0.35
N PHE A 245 -7.14 -21.80 -0.11
CA PHE A 245 -7.39 -22.39 1.21
C PHE A 245 -7.15 -23.91 1.29
N TYR A 246 -6.55 -24.51 0.25
CA TYR A 246 -6.23 -25.94 0.19
C TYR A 246 -5.46 -26.45 1.43
N HIS A 247 -4.53 -25.64 1.95
CA HIS A 247 -3.71 -25.95 3.12
C HIS A 247 -4.37 -25.58 4.47
N CYS A 248 -5.65 -25.22 4.48
CA CYS A 248 -6.34 -24.79 5.68
C CYS A 248 -6.60 -26.00 6.59
N ASN A 249 -6.14 -25.92 7.84
CA ASN A 249 -6.31 -26.99 8.82
C ASN A 249 -7.64 -26.94 9.61
N LEU A 250 -8.57 -26.05 9.25
CA LEU A 250 -9.83 -25.89 9.97
C LEU A 250 -10.93 -26.72 9.30
N PRO A 251 -11.60 -27.65 10.00
CA PRO A 251 -12.70 -28.45 9.46
C PRO A 251 -14.00 -27.62 9.46
N LEU A 252 -14.03 -26.56 8.66
CA LEU A 252 -15.16 -25.65 8.55
C LEU A 252 -15.76 -25.70 7.15
N THR A 253 -17.07 -25.59 7.10
CA THR A 253 -17.78 -25.28 5.86
C THR A 253 -17.47 -23.85 5.40
N VAL A 254 -17.67 -23.55 4.12
CA VAL A 254 -17.50 -22.19 3.58
C VAL A 254 -18.37 -21.18 4.33
N GLY A 255 -19.61 -21.54 4.69
CA GLY A 255 -20.52 -20.68 5.44
C GLY A 255 -20.02 -20.36 6.86
N GLU A 256 -19.51 -21.35 7.58
CA GLU A 256 -18.91 -21.15 8.91
C GLU A 256 -17.61 -20.34 8.82
N PHE A 257 -16.80 -20.58 7.79
CA PHE A 257 -15.59 -19.81 7.55
C PHE A 257 -15.88 -18.34 7.23
N LEU A 258 -16.93 -18.04 6.47
CA LEU A 258 -17.38 -16.66 6.24
C LEU A 258 -17.71 -15.95 7.56
N LEU A 259 -18.43 -16.60 8.47
CA LEU A 259 -18.69 -16.05 9.80
C LEU A 259 -17.41 -15.79 10.59
N LEU A 260 -16.48 -16.75 10.59
CA LEU A 260 -15.17 -16.60 11.24
C LEU A 260 -14.37 -15.44 10.63
N PHE A 261 -14.41 -15.28 9.31
CA PHE A 261 -13.77 -14.20 8.58
C PHE A 261 -14.31 -12.83 9.02
N PHE A 262 -15.64 -12.65 9.07
CA PHE A 262 -16.25 -11.41 9.54
C PHE A 262 -15.89 -11.11 11.00
N ILE A 263 -15.92 -12.11 11.89
CA ILE A 263 -15.53 -11.95 13.29
C ILE A 263 -14.07 -11.51 13.40
N ALA A 264 -13.17 -12.15 12.66
CA ALA A 264 -11.75 -11.81 12.66
C ALA A 264 -11.50 -10.38 12.11
N LYS A 265 -12.19 -9.98 11.03
CA LYS A 265 -12.12 -8.62 10.49
C LYS A 265 -12.63 -7.57 11.49
N ILE A 266 -13.76 -7.83 12.15
CA ILE A 266 -14.30 -6.95 13.20
C ILE A 266 -13.28 -6.85 14.35
N ALA A 267 -12.70 -7.97 14.79
CA ALA A 267 -11.71 -7.98 15.87
C ALA A 267 -10.44 -7.17 15.52
N ALA A 268 -9.93 -7.31 14.29
CA ALA A 268 -8.79 -6.53 13.81
C ALA A 268 -9.09 -5.03 13.74
N TYR A 269 -10.28 -4.65 13.23
CA TYR A 269 -10.66 -3.23 13.16
C TYR A 269 -10.93 -2.64 14.54
N LEU A 270 -11.49 -3.41 15.46
CA LEU A 270 -11.64 -3.02 16.86
C LEU A 270 -10.28 -2.76 17.53
N LEU A 271 -9.25 -3.56 17.23
CA LEU A 271 -7.90 -3.30 17.70
C LEU A 271 -7.42 -1.90 17.29
N PHE A 272 -7.53 -1.56 16.00
CA PHE A 272 -7.21 -0.22 15.50
C PHE A 272 -8.06 0.87 16.17
N ALA A 273 -9.36 0.64 16.32
CA ALA A 273 -10.27 1.58 16.96
C ALA A 273 -9.86 1.89 18.40
N MET A 274 -9.46 0.88 19.16
CA MET A 274 -8.98 1.03 20.54
C MET A 274 -7.64 1.76 20.60
N ILE A 275 -6.69 1.42 19.72
CA ILE A 275 -5.39 2.11 19.63
C ILE A 275 -5.57 3.59 19.30
N PHE A 276 -6.38 3.92 18.29
CA PHE A 276 -6.68 5.31 17.95
C PHE A 276 -7.42 6.03 19.08
N SER A 277 -8.33 5.35 19.76
CA SER A 277 -9.04 5.92 20.93
C SER A 277 -8.06 6.25 22.06
N MET A 278 -7.11 5.36 22.34
CA MET A 278 -6.05 5.57 23.31
C MET A 278 -5.20 6.80 22.95
N ILE A 279 -4.75 6.88 21.69
CA ILE A 279 -3.98 8.02 21.18
C ILE A 279 -4.78 9.32 21.36
N CYS A 280 -6.07 9.32 21.03
CA CYS A 280 -6.94 10.50 21.19
C CYS A 280 -7.05 10.94 22.65
N ILE A 281 -7.18 10.00 23.59
CA ILE A 281 -7.35 10.29 25.02
C ILE A 281 -6.07 10.84 25.65
N ILE A 282 -4.91 10.26 25.33
CA ILE A 282 -3.61 10.68 25.90
C ILE A 282 -3.13 11.99 25.29
N SER A 283 -3.32 12.17 23.98
CA SER A 283 -2.72 13.27 23.25
C SER A 283 -3.34 14.61 23.63
N LYS A 284 -2.50 15.64 23.79
CA LYS A 284 -2.93 17.00 24.16
C LYS A 284 -3.20 17.92 22.97
N ASN A 285 -2.64 17.60 21.81
CA ASN A 285 -2.75 18.41 20.59
C ASN A 285 -3.24 17.54 19.43
N ASN A 286 -4.03 18.13 18.53
CA ASN A 286 -4.54 17.48 17.33
C ASN A 286 -3.41 16.98 16.44
N LEU A 287 -2.35 17.77 16.24
CA LEU A 287 -1.18 17.35 15.44
C LEU A 287 -0.55 16.07 15.99
N ILE A 288 -0.50 15.88 17.31
CA ILE A 288 0.04 14.66 17.94
C ILE A 288 -0.87 13.47 17.63
N ILE A 289 -2.19 13.65 17.66
CA ILE A 289 -3.14 12.57 17.34
C ILE A 289 -2.94 12.08 15.92
N TYR A 290 -2.97 13.00 14.94
CA TYR A 290 -2.80 12.64 13.53
C TYR A 290 -1.41 12.07 13.26
N GLY A 291 -0.35 12.71 13.78
CA GLY A 291 1.03 12.27 13.57
C GLY A 291 1.38 10.93 14.22
N VAL A 292 0.92 10.67 15.44
CA VAL A 292 1.16 9.38 16.12
C VAL A 292 0.32 8.27 15.49
N SER A 293 -0.92 8.55 15.09
CA SER A 293 -1.77 7.55 14.43
C SER A 293 -1.23 7.18 13.05
N SER A 294 -0.77 8.16 12.26
CA SER A 294 -0.16 7.89 10.95
C SER A 294 1.19 7.16 11.10
N ALA A 295 2.04 7.58 12.04
CA ALA A 295 3.30 6.90 12.33
C ALA A 295 3.08 5.46 12.78
N PHE A 296 2.07 5.20 13.63
CA PHE A 296 1.72 3.85 14.05
C PHE A 296 1.34 2.95 12.86
N CYS A 297 0.46 3.43 11.96
CA CYS A 297 0.10 2.67 10.76
C CYS A 297 1.31 2.45 9.84
N LEU A 298 2.14 3.47 9.63
CA LEU A 298 3.32 3.39 8.78
C LEU A 298 4.36 2.41 9.34
N ILE A 299 4.70 2.52 10.62
CA ILE A 299 5.66 1.62 11.28
C ILE A 299 5.12 0.19 11.28
N SER A 300 3.83 -0.01 11.58
CA SER A 300 3.20 -1.32 11.50
C SER A 300 3.31 -1.89 10.07
N PHE A 301 3.12 -1.07 9.03
CA PHE A 301 3.17 -1.52 7.65
C PHE A 301 4.60 -1.93 7.26
N LEU A 302 5.58 -1.10 7.63
CA LEU A 302 6.99 -1.38 7.39
C LEU A 302 7.45 -2.64 8.11
N CYS A 303 7.04 -2.83 9.37
CA CYS A 303 7.32 -4.05 10.12
C CYS A 303 6.71 -5.30 9.46
N TYR A 304 5.46 -5.21 8.96
CA TYR A 304 4.84 -6.31 8.23
C TYR A 304 5.57 -6.62 6.91
N LYS A 305 5.96 -5.60 6.16
CA LYS A 305 6.58 -5.76 4.83
C LYS A 305 8.04 -6.22 4.86
N TYR A 306 8.86 -5.68 5.77
CA TYR A 306 10.32 -5.90 5.75
C TYR A 306 10.83 -6.95 6.74
N ILE A 307 10.06 -7.29 7.78
CA ILE A 307 10.48 -8.32 8.73
C ILE A 307 10.17 -9.69 8.12
N ASN A 308 11.22 -10.47 7.86
CA ASN A 308 11.09 -11.85 7.37
C ASN A 308 10.42 -12.74 8.44
N GLN A 309 9.50 -13.59 7.99
CA GLN A 309 8.77 -14.58 8.78
C GLN A 309 9.70 -15.55 9.54
N ASN A 310 10.90 -15.81 9.01
CA ASN A 310 11.87 -16.73 9.61
C ASN A 310 12.90 -16.04 10.53
N SER A 311 12.76 -14.72 10.76
CA SER A 311 13.70 -13.97 11.59
C SER A 311 13.49 -14.18 13.09
N VAL A 312 14.48 -13.81 13.91
CA VAL A 312 14.34 -13.75 15.38
C VAL A 312 13.21 -12.79 15.79
N PHE A 313 12.94 -11.78 14.97
CA PHE A 313 11.90 -10.79 15.17
C PHE A 313 10.53 -11.21 14.58
N GLN A 314 10.32 -12.50 14.26
CA GLN A 314 9.08 -13.01 13.66
C GLN A 314 7.80 -12.58 14.40
N LEU A 315 7.85 -12.43 15.73
CA LEU A 315 6.70 -11.99 16.52
C LEU A 315 6.21 -10.61 16.08
N PHE A 316 7.09 -9.69 15.69
CA PHE A 316 6.71 -8.37 15.17
C PHE A 316 6.11 -8.40 13.76
N HIS A 317 6.29 -9.51 13.03
CA HIS A 317 5.60 -9.76 11.77
C HIS A 317 4.21 -10.38 12.04
N TYR A 318 4.15 -11.47 12.81
CA TYR A 318 2.90 -12.21 13.08
C TYR A 318 1.91 -11.45 13.96
N TRP A 319 2.37 -10.83 15.05
CA TRP A 319 1.52 -10.08 15.99
C TRP A 319 1.31 -8.62 15.57
N ASN A 320 1.63 -8.30 14.33
CA ASN A 320 1.46 -6.98 13.77
C ASN A 320 -0.03 -6.67 13.51
N PRO A 321 -0.56 -5.51 13.94
CA PRO A 321 -1.92 -5.08 13.65
C PRO A 321 -2.32 -5.16 12.16
N ILE A 322 -1.38 -4.90 11.24
CA ILE A 322 -1.63 -5.00 9.79
C ILE A 322 -1.66 -6.44 9.30
N LYS A 323 -0.82 -7.33 9.85
CA LYS A 323 -0.94 -8.77 9.56
C LYS A 323 -2.30 -9.30 10.04
N LEU A 324 -2.77 -8.81 11.18
CA LEU A 324 -4.06 -9.20 11.76
C LEU A 324 -5.27 -8.77 10.90
N THR A 325 -5.14 -7.75 10.04
CA THR A 325 -6.19 -7.43 9.06
C THR A 325 -6.17 -8.40 7.88
N GLN A 326 -5.02 -8.99 7.52
CA GLN A 326 -4.91 -9.98 6.43
C GLN A 326 -5.39 -11.37 6.86
N THR A 327 -6.69 -11.49 7.15
CA THR A 327 -7.30 -12.73 7.68
C THR A 327 -7.12 -13.94 6.75
N ALA A 328 -7.13 -13.76 5.42
CA ALA A 328 -6.85 -14.83 4.47
C ALA A 328 -5.47 -15.46 4.72
N GLU A 329 -4.42 -14.65 4.89
CA GLU A 329 -3.05 -15.12 5.17
C GLU A 329 -2.90 -15.76 6.56
N ILE A 330 -3.80 -15.47 7.51
CA ILE A 330 -3.79 -16.08 8.85
C ILE A 330 -4.39 -17.48 8.78
N PHE A 331 -5.45 -17.65 7.97
CA PHE A 331 -6.24 -18.86 7.95
C PHE A 331 -5.84 -19.87 6.87
N ASN A 332 -5.27 -19.41 5.75
CA ASN A 332 -4.94 -20.24 4.58
C ASN A 332 -4.06 -21.46 4.90
N THR A 333 -3.08 -21.31 5.78
CA THR A 333 -2.05 -22.30 6.07
C THR A 333 -1.90 -22.45 7.57
N TYR A 334 -1.61 -23.67 8.04
CA TYR A 334 -1.28 -23.88 9.44
C TYR A 334 0.17 -23.46 9.71
N GLN A 335 0.33 -22.45 10.56
CA GLN A 335 1.63 -21.93 10.96
C GLN A 335 1.72 -21.83 12.49
N ASN A 336 2.86 -22.22 13.03
CA ASN A 336 3.20 -21.99 14.43
C ASN A 336 4.24 -20.88 14.53
N VAL A 337 4.02 -19.97 15.48
CA VAL A 337 4.95 -18.91 15.82
C VAL A 337 5.85 -19.41 16.95
N ASN A 338 7.14 -19.07 16.87
CA ASN A 338 8.09 -19.38 17.92
C ASN A 338 7.88 -18.45 19.13
N PHE A 339 7.34 -19.00 20.22
CA PHE A 339 7.21 -18.30 21.49
C PHE A 339 8.20 -18.91 22.50
N PHE A 340 9.37 -18.27 22.63
CA PHE A 340 10.44 -18.71 23.53
C PHE A 340 10.84 -20.19 23.39
N GLY A 341 10.93 -20.69 22.15
CA GLY A 341 11.29 -22.08 21.85
C GLY A 341 10.12 -23.05 21.78
N TYR A 342 8.88 -22.60 22.05
CA TYR A 342 7.67 -23.41 21.96
C TYR A 342 6.82 -23.03 20.75
N PRO A 343 6.31 -24.01 19.98
CA PRO A 343 5.43 -23.74 18.84
C PRO A 343 4.02 -23.41 19.30
N LEU A 344 3.63 -22.15 19.14
CA LEU A 344 2.28 -21.67 19.43
C LEU A 344 1.51 -21.47 18.12
N SER A 345 0.30 -22.01 18.00
CA SER A 345 -0.50 -21.82 16.79
C SER A 345 -0.77 -20.34 16.55
N PHE A 346 -0.44 -19.86 15.35
CA PHE A 346 -0.58 -18.45 15.01
C PHE A 346 -2.04 -17.99 15.20
N LYS A 347 -3.00 -18.76 14.68
CA LYS A 347 -4.44 -18.50 14.74
C LYS A 347 -4.93 -18.27 16.18
N VAL A 348 -4.53 -19.14 17.10
CA VAL A 348 -4.90 -19.05 18.53
C VAL A 348 -4.19 -17.87 19.19
N SER A 349 -2.88 -17.71 18.93
CA SER A 349 -2.08 -16.62 19.51
C SER A 349 -2.60 -15.24 19.11
N ALA A 350 -3.05 -15.08 17.86
CA ALA A 350 -3.60 -13.84 17.34
C ALA A 350 -4.87 -13.42 18.09
N MET A 351 -5.81 -14.34 18.32
CA MET A 351 -7.05 -14.05 19.04
C MET A 351 -6.81 -13.70 20.51
N ILE A 352 -5.93 -14.44 21.18
CA ILE A 352 -5.53 -14.13 22.57
C ILE A 352 -4.86 -12.76 22.64
N LEU A 353 -3.99 -12.43 21.70
CA LEU A 353 -3.30 -11.15 21.67
C LEU A 353 -4.25 -9.99 21.43
N ILE A 354 -5.15 -10.08 20.44
CA ILE A 354 -6.13 -9.03 20.15
C ILE A 354 -6.97 -8.74 21.40
N THR A 355 -7.50 -9.79 22.03
CA THR A 355 -8.35 -9.64 23.22
C THR A 355 -7.57 -9.05 24.41
N ALA A 356 -6.37 -9.55 24.69
CA ALA A 356 -5.51 -9.04 25.76
C ALA A 356 -5.15 -7.56 25.54
N VAL A 357 -4.75 -7.18 24.33
CA VAL A 357 -4.37 -5.79 23.99
C VAL A 357 -5.58 -4.86 24.09
N ILE A 358 -6.76 -5.26 23.61
CA ILE A 358 -7.98 -4.47 23.75
C ILE A 358 -8.31 -4.23 25.22
N VAL A 359 -8.28 -5.28 26.06
CA VAL A 359 -8.56 -5.15 27.50
C VAL A 359 -7.55 -4.20 28.17
N LEU A 360 -6.26 -4.37 27.89
CA LEU A 360 -5.20 -3.49 28.40
C LEU A 360 -5.42 -2.04 27.99
N ILE A 361 -5.77 -1.79 26.74
CA ILE A 361 -6.06 -0.43 26.25
C ILE A 361 -7.29 0.15 26.94
N VAL A 362 -8.36 -0.61 27.13
CA VAL A 362 -9.57 -0.13 27.82
C VAL A 362 -9.24 0.25 29.26
N VAL A 363 -8.53 -0.62 30.00
CA VAL A 363 -8.09 -0.34 31.38
C VAL A 363 -7.20 0.90 31.42
N PHE A 364 -6.25 1.00 30.50
CA PHE A 364 -5.37 2.16 30.39
C PHE A 364 -6.15 3.45 30.09
N CYS A 365 -7.15 3.42 29.21
CA CYS A 365 -7.99 4.56 28.88
C CYS A 365 -8.79 5.05 30.10
N LEU A 366 -9.30 4.12 30.92
CA LEU A 366 -9.98 4.43 32.17
C LEU A 366 -9.03 5.13 33.15
N PHE A 367 -7.85 4.54 33.36
CA PHE A 367 -6.82 5.11 34.24
C PHE A 367 -6.35 6.49 33.77
N ALA A 368 -6.13 6.66 32.46
CA ALA A 368 -5.71 7.92 31.87
C ALA A 368 -6.72 9.05 32.12
N ILE A 369 -8.02 8.74 32.09
CA ILE A 369 -9.09 9.73 32.33
C ILE A 369 -9.23 10.07 33.81
N GLU A 370 -9.08 9.10 34.70
CA GLU A 370 -9.08 9.36 36.15
C GLU A 370 -7.88 10.21 36.57
N LYS A 371 -6.71 9.94 35.99
CA LYS A 371 -5.48 10.69 36.26
C LYS A 371 -5.43 12.05 35.56
N ASN A 372 -6.13 12.21 34.43
CA ASN A 372 -6.25 13.48 33.71
C ASN A 372 -7.09 14.48 34.53
N ARG A 373 -6.46 15.08 35.55
CA ARG A 373 -6.93 16.26 36.28
C ARG A 373 -6.85 17.52 35.41
N ASN A 374 -7.37 17.49 34.20
CA ASN A 374 -7.55 18.68 33.38
C ASN A 374 -8.77 19.47 33.87
N ILE A 375 -8.81 19.78 35.16
CA ILE A 375 -9.45 21.01 35.61
C ILE A 375 -8.39 22.07 35.34
N GLN A 376 -8.39 22.65 34.14
CA GLN A 376 -7.64 23.87 33.90
C GLN A 376 -8.31 24.99 34.73
N TYR A 377 -8.11 24.98 36.04
CA TYR A 377 -7.97 26.26 36.72
C TYR A 377 -6.71 26.86 36.10
N ARG A 378 -6.88 27.82 35.19
CA ARG A 378 -5.83 28.82 35.00
C ARG A 378 -5.59 29.36 36.39
N ALA A 379 -4.47 28.98 37.01
CA ALA A 379 -3.96 29.73 38.14
C ALA A 379 -3.87 31.18 37.64
N VAL A 380 -4.72 32.05 38.18
CA VAL A 380 -4.63 33.48 37.93
C VAL A 380 -3.36 33.91 38.64
N TYR A 381 -2.24 33.79 37.94
CA TYR A 381 -1.03 34.47 38.36
C TYR A 381 -1.34 35.96 38.21
N LEU A 382 -1.18 36.72 39.30
CA LEU A 382 -1.03 38.16 39.21
C LEU A 382 0.23 38.40 38.36
N ILE A 383 0.02 38.68 37.07
CA ILE A 383 1.11 38.99 36.15
C ILE A 383 1.70 40.33 36.60
N ASN A 384 2.89 40.29 37.18
CA ASN A 384 3.74 41.47 37.27
C ASN A 384 3.98 41.97 35.84
N TYR A 385 3.39 43.12 35.51
CA TYR A 385 3.49 43.79 34.22
C TYR A 385 4.90 44.37 34.04
N GLN A 386 5.91 43.51 33.87
CA GLN A 386 7.13 43.95 33.21
C GLN A 386 6.78 44.21 31.75
N ARG A 387 6.77 45.48 31.36
CA ARG A 387 6.56 45.94 29.98
C ARG A 387 7.67 45.37 29.08
N LYS A 388 7.53 44.11 28.64
CA LYS A 388 8.27 43.62 27.48
C LYS A 388 7.88 44.52 26.31
N LYS A 389 8.87 45.22 25.72
CA LYS A 389 8.67 45.94 24.46
C LYS A 389 8.25 44.90 23.41
N TYR A 390 6.97 44.82 23.10
CA TYR A 390 6.47 43.99 22.01
C TYR A 390 7.01 44.57 20.70
N LYS A 391 8.02 43.93 20.11
CA LYS A 391 8.40 44.22 18.72
C LYS A 391 7.26 43.78 17.82
N GLN A 392 6.64 44.73 17.13
CA GLN A 392 5.59 44.43 16.15
C GLN A 392 6.25 43.85 14.90
N HIS A 393 6.03 42.57 14.63
CA HIS A 393 6.46 41.92 13.40
C HIS A 393 5.40 42.01 12.29
N SER A 394 5.77 41.67 11.06
CA SER A 394 4.83 41.62 9.94
C SER A 394 3.71 40.60 10.16
N ARG A 395 2.56 40.80 9.50
CA ARG A 395 1.42 39.87 9.58
C ARG A 395 1.80 38.45 9.15
N PHE A 396 2.55 38.35 8.05
CA PHE A 396 3.08 37.11 7.53
C PHE A 396 3.94 36.36 8.57
N PHE A 397 4.77 37.08 9.32
CA PHE A 397 5.57 36.49 10.40
C PHE A 397 4.70 35.82 11.47
N TYR A 398 3.55 36.39 11.83
CA TYR A 398 2.66 35.78 12.82
C TYR A 398 2.00 34.49 12.31
N ILE A 399 1.72 34.39 11.01
CA ILE A 399 1.25 33.12 10.41
C ILE A 399 2.35 32.06 10.50
N CYS A 400 3.59 32.41 10.13
CA CYS A 400 4.74 31.53 10.25
C CYS A 400 4.99 31.11 11.70
N TYR A 401 5.00 32.06 12.63
CA TYR A 401 5.22 31.81 14.05
C TYR A 401 4.15 30.89 14.64
N ARG A 402 2.88 31.12 14.28
CA ARG A 402 1.78 30.27 14.72
C ARG A 402 1.89 28.86 14.16
N SER A 403 2.17 28.72 12.86
CA SER A 403 2.31 27.42 12.22
C SER A 403 3.51 26.63 12.75
N LEU A 404 4.69 27.25 12.78
CA LEU A 404 5.95 26.56 13.13
C LEU A 404 6.13 26.39 14.64
N ILE A 405 5.82 27.41 15.44
CA ILE A 405 6.11 27.41 16.88
C ILE A 405 4.87 27.00 17.69
N ILE A 406 3.75 27.72 17.56
CA ILE A 406 2.55 27.46 18.38
C ILE A 406 1.96 26.07 18.08
N ASN A 407 1.80 25.74 16.80
CA ASN A 407 1.30 24.44 16.38
C ASN A 407 2.39 23.35 16.35
N LYS A 408 3.65 23.67 16.70
CA LYS A 408 4.82 22.77 16.64
C LYS A 408 5.15 22.25 15.23
N GLY A 409 4.79 22.99 14.17
CA GLY A 409 5.12 22.66 12.79
C GLY A 409 6.63 22.58 12.51
N ILE A 410 7.48 23.19 13.34
CA ILE A 410 8.94 23.07 13.24
C ILE A 410 9.42 21.62 13.31
N VAL A 411 8.75 20.78 14.11
CA VAL A 411 9.07 19.34 14.20
C VAL A 411 8.79 18.65 12.86
N LEU A 412 7.71 19.02 12.17
CA LEU A 412 7.39 18.48 10.85
C LEU A 412 8.43 18.89 9.81
N VAL A 413 8.94 20.13 9.87
CA VAL A 413 10.00 20.59 8.96
C VAL A 413 11.29 19.79 9.16
N PHE A 414 11.72 19.57 10.42
CA PHE A 414 12.89 18.74 10.69
C PHE A 414 12.69 17.28 10.25
N MET A 415 11.51 16.71 10.49
CA MET A 415 11.17 15.37 9.99
C MET A 415 11.21 15.30 8.46
N LEU A 416 10.70 16.33 7.77
CA LEU A 416 10.73 16.38 6.31
C LEU A 416 12.15 16.40 5.75
N ILE A 417 13.02 17.23 6.34
CA ILE A 417 14.44 17.30 5.98
C ILE A 417 15.10 15.95 6.22
N PHE A 418 14.86 15.33 7.39
CA PHE A 418 15.41 14.03 7.73
C PHE A 418 14.98 12.93 6.73
N VAL A 419 13.70 12.88 6.36
CA VAL A 419 13.18 11.93 5.36
C VAL A 419 13.79 12.18 3.99
N SER A 420 13.89 13.44 3.55
CA SER A 420 14.55 13.79 2.29
C SER A 420 16.02 13.38 2.29
N SER A 421 16.75 13.61 3.38
CA SER A 421 18.14 13.19 3.52
C SER A 421 18.31 11.67 3.46
N ILE A 422 17.45 10.89 4.15
CA ILE A 422 17.48 9.42 4.07
C ILE A 422 17.17 8.94 2.66
N PHE A 423 16.15 9.49 2.02
CA PHE A 423 15.76 9.10 0.67
C PHE A 423 16.89 9.38 -0.33
N SER A 424 17.52 10.56 -0.21
CA SER A 424 18.69 10.93 -0.99
C SER A 424 19.88 10.01 -0.74
N ALA A 425 20.18 9.68 0.52
CA ALA A 425 21.28 8.78 0.87
C ALA A 425 21.05 7.33 0.43
N SER A 426 19.78 6.88 0.43
CA SER A 426 19.38 5.53 0.03
C SER A 426 19.31 5.36 -1.49
N PHE A 427 19.37 6.46 -2.26
CA PHE A 427 19.34 6.41 -3.71
C PHE A 427 20.52 5.59 -4.22
N SER A 428 20.28 4.59 -5.06
CA SER A 428 21.31 3.73 -5.64
C SER A 428 21.05 3.47 -7.13
N ARG A 429 22.14 3.31 -7.90
CA ARG A 429 22.08 2.81 -9.29
C ARG A 429 21.70 1.34 -9.23
N GLN A 430 20.67 0.94 -9.96
CA GLN A 430 20.31 -0.47 -10.07
C GLN A 430 21.38 -1.16 -10.93
N TYR A 431 22.00 -2.21 -10.41
CA TYR A 431 23.03 -2.95 -11.13
C TYR A 431 22.35 -3.91 -12.11
N ASN A 432 22.41 -3.60 -13.41
CA ASN A 432 21.93 -4.46 -14.47
C ASN A 432 23.04 -4.64 -15.52
N ASN A 433 23.37 -5.89 -15.87
CA ASN A 433 24.45 -6.18 -16.82
C ASN A 433 24.14 -5.56 -18.20
N ASP A 434 22.87 -5.60 -18.63
CA ASP A 434 22.45 -5.02 -19.91
C ASP A 434 22.64 -3.50 -19.94
N ASP A 435 22.42 -2.82 -18.81
CA ASP A 435 22.64 -1.37 -18.67
C ASP A 435 24.13 -1.01 -18.75
N ILE A 436 25.01 -1.87 -18.20
CA ILE A 436 26.46 -1.68 -18.28
C ILE A 436 26.97 -1.86 -19.72
N TYR A 437 26.50 -2.91 -20.42
CA TYR A 437 26.82 -3.08 -21.84
C TYR A 437 26.28 -1.93 -22.68
N TYR A 438 25.08 -1.45 -22.39
CA TYR A 438 24.48 -0.31 -23.06
C TYR A 438 25.27 0.99 -22.83
N GLU A 439 25.70 1.25 -21.59
CA GLU A 439 26.59 2.37 -21.25
C GLU A 439 27.90 2.30 -22.05
N SER A 440 28.50 1.11 -22.18
CA SER A 440 29.74 0.93 -22.94
C SER A 440 29.56 1.28 -24.42
N PHE A 441 28.51 0.76 -25.07
CA PHE A 441 28.25 1.03 -26.48
C PHE A 441 27.90 2.50 -26.76
N THR A 442 27.06 3.10 -25.91
CA THR A 442 26.67 4.51 -26.07
C THR A 442 27.80 5.49 -25.78
N THR A 443 28.76 5.10 -24.94
CA THR A 443 29.97 5.90 -24.69
C THR A 443 30.94 5.80 -25.87
N GLU A 444 31.12 4.60 -26.44
CA GLU A 444 31.97 4.37 -27.62
C GLU A 444 31.45 5.11 -28.85
N LEU A 445 30.14 5.05 -29.11
CA LEU A 445 29.49 5.67 -30.27
C LEU A 445 28.87 7.06 -29.95
N SER A 446 29.40 7.75 -28.95
CA SER A 446 28.82 9.02 -28.50
C SER A 446 28.90 10.13 -29.57
N GLY A 447 27.82 10.90 -29.73
CA GLY A 447 27.73 11.99 -30.70
C GLY A 447 26.73 11.74 -31.84
N ILE A 448 26.93 12.42 -32.97
CA ILE A 448 26.02 12.37 -34.12
C ILE A 448 26.12 11.01 -34.82
N VAL A 449 25.01 10.50 -35.33
CA VAL A 449 24.97 9.26 -36.13
C VAL A 449 25.74 9.46 -37.44
N THR A 450 26.90 8.83 -37.57
CA THR A 450 27.74 8.83 -38.78
C THR A 450 27.71 7.46 -39.48
N ASP A 451 28.25 7.38 -40.70
CA ASP A 451 28.38 6.10 -41.43
C ASP A 451 29.20 5.06 -40.65
N GLU A 452 30.14 5.49 -39.81
CA GLU A 452 30.91 4.61 -38.91
C GLU A 452 30.00 3.93 -37.87
N THR A 453 29.05 4.67 -37.28
CA THR A 453 28.09 4.10 -36.33
C THR A 453 27.17 3.07 -37.00
N LEU A 454 26.79 3.29 -38.26
CA LEU A 454 25.95 2.37 -39.02
C LEU A 454 26.71 1.11 -39.43
N ASN A 455 27.98 1.26 -39.84
CA ASN A 455 28.85 0.13 -40.15
C ASN A 455 29.10 -0.73 -38.91
N PHE A 456 29.33 -0.12 -37.73
CA PHE A 456 29.46 -0.85 -36.48
C PHE A 456 28.22 -1.69 -36.16
N ILE A 457 27.01 -1.13 -36.35
CA ILE A 457 25.75 -1.86 -36.12
C ILE A 457 25.63 -3.04 -37.08
N ILE A 458 25.94 -2.86 -38.36
CA ILE A 458 25.85 -3.92 -39.37
C ILE A 458 26.85 -5.05 -39.06
N GLU A 459 28.10 -4.72 -38.76
CA GLU A 459 29.14 -5.69 -38.42
C GLU A 459 28.81 -6.48 -37.15
N LYS A 460 28.33 -5.80 -36.10
CA LYS A 460 27.91 -6.45 -34.87
C LYS A 460 26.71 -7.37 -35.06
N ASP A 461 25.71 -6.95 -35.83
CA ASP A 461 24.56 -7.81 -36.17
C ASP A 461 24.98 -9.08 -36.92
N GLN A 462 25.92 -8.97 -37.86
CA GLN A 462 26.47 -10.12 -38.58
C GLN A 462 27.22 -11.05 -37.62
N GLN A 463 28.04 -10.51 -36.70
CA GLN A 463 28.72 -11.29 -35.67
C GLN A 463 27.73 -12.08 -34.80
N TYR A 464 26.63 -11.47 -34.38
CA TYR A 464 25.59 -12.17 -33.60
C TYR A 464 24.91 -13.28 -34.40
N ALA A 465 24.53 -13.01 -35.64
CA ALA A 465 23.90 -14.00 -36.52
C ALA A 465 24.82 -15.20 -36.80
N ASP A 466 26.12 -14.97 -36.94
CA ASP A 466 27.11 -16.04 -37.15
C ASP A 466 27.33 -16.88 -35.88
N VAL A 467 27.34 -16.25 -34.70
CA VAL A 467 27.41 -16.96 -33.41
C VAL A 467 26.15 -17.80 -33.18
N GLU A 468 24.96 -17.30 -33.51
CA GLU A 468 23.70 -18.05 -33.41
C GLU A 468 23.68 -19.26 -34.37
N LYS A 469 24.17 -19.09 -35.61
CA LYS A 469 24.36 -20.21 -36.54
C LYS A 469 25.35 -21.24 -36.00
N GLU A 470 26.47 -20.82 -35.43
CA GLU A 470 27.45 -21.73 -34.80
C GLU A 470 26.82 -22.49 -33.61
N ILE A 471 25.99 -21.83 -32.79
CA ILE A 471 25.26 -22.50 -31.69
C ILE A 471 24.26 -23.52 -32.25
N SER A 472 23.47 -23.17 -33.27
CA SER A 472 22.48 -24.07 -33.87
C SER A 472 23.13 -25.31 -34.49
N THR A 473 24.28 -25.17 -35.16
CA THR A 473 25.02 -26.31 -35.74
C THR A 473 25.59 -27.24 -34.66
N ILE A 474 26.12 -26.70 -33.56
CA ILE A 474 26.63 -27.51 -32.45
C ILE A 474 25.50 -28.26 -31.74
N LEU A 475 24.33 -27.63 -31.55
CA LEU A 475 23.14 -28.27 -30.96
C LEU A 475 22.57 -29.39 -31.84
N SER A 476 22.76 -29.31 -33.16
CA SER A 476 22.33 -30.35 -34.10
C SER A 476 23.30 -31.54 -34.22
N SER A 477 24.48 -31.49 -33.58
CA SER A 477 25.47 -32.59 -33.59
C SER A 477 25.27 -33.56 -32.41
N GLU A 478 25.40 -34.88 -32.63
CA GLU A 478 25.14 -35.94 -31.62
C GLU A 478 26.00 -35.84 -30.34
N SER A 479 27.15 -35.18 -30.39
CA SER A 479 28.00 -34.87 -29.22
C SER A 479 27.92 -33.39 -28.87
N GLY A 480 26.76 -32.92 -28.40
CA GLY A 480 26.54 -31.53 -28.01
C GLY A 480 27.55 -31.08 -26.95
N ASN A 481 28.58 -30.34 -27.35
CA ASN A 481 29.59 -29.83 -26.43
C ASN A 481 29.03 -28.62 -25.66
N VAL A 482 28.33 -28.91 -24.56
CA VAL A 482 27.64 -27.93 -23.70
C VAL A 482 28.58 -26.79 -23.26
N TYR A 483 29.87 -27.08 -23.05
CA TYR A 483 30.87 -26.07 -22.69
C TYR A 483 31.12 -25.06 -23.83
N LYS A 484 31.16 -25.52 -25.08
CA LYS A 484 31.34 -24.63 -26.24
C LYS A 484 30.10 -23.76 -26.48
N VAL A 485 28.91 -24.31 -26.24
CA VAL A 485 27.64 -23.54 -26.30
C VAL A 485 27.58 -22.47 -25.20
N ASP A 486 28.01 -22.78 -23.96
CA ASP A 486 28.09 -21.80 -22.86
C ASP A 486 29.09 -20.67 -23.15
N LEU A 487 30.21 -20.98 -23.82
CA LEU A 487 31.21 -19.97 -24.20
C LEU A 487 30.71 -19.05 -25.31
N LEU A 488 29.95 -19.59 -26.28
CA LEU A 488 29.32 -18.81 -27.35
C LEU A 488 28.12 -18.00 -26.83
N SER A 489 27.30 -18.56 -25.94
CA SER A 489 26.17 -17.84 -25.33
C SER A 489 26.64 -16.67 -24.47
N LYS A 490 27.83 -16.76 -23.85
CA LYS A 490 28.47 -15.61 -23.18
C LYS A 490 28.74 -14.44 -24.12
N LYS A 491 29.02 -14.67 -25.40
CA LYS A 491 29.20 -13.61 -26.41
C LYS A 491 27.89 -12.96 -26.84
N LEU A 492 26.74 -13.56 -26.54
CA LEU A 492 25.41 -13.01 -26.82
C LEU A 492 24.82 -12.23 -25.64
N LYS A 493 25.53 -12.13 -24.50
CA LYS A 493 25.01 -11.48 -23.29
C LYS A 493 24.73 -9.99 -23.44
N ASP A 494 25.44 -9.32 -24.32
CA ASP A 494 25.26 -7.89 -24.63
C ASP A 494 24.20 -7.64 -25.73
N ARG A 495 23.58 -8.69 -26.29
CA ARG A 495 22.60 -8.60 -27.37
C ARG A 495 21.40 -7.73 -27.03
N ALA A 496 20.84 -7.88 -25.82
CA ALA A 496 19.70 -7.09 -25.37
C ALA A 496 20.04 -5.58 -25.30
N ALA A 497 21.25 -5.25 -24.86
CA ALA A 497 21.76 -3.88 -24.83
C ALA A 497 22.00 -3.33 -26.24
N PHE A 498 22.51 -4.17 -27.14
CA PHE A 498 22.71 -3.82 -28.54
C PHE A 498 21.39 -3.58 -29.29
N ASP A 499 20.39 -4.44 -29.09
CA ASP A 499 19.06 -4.28 -29.70
C ASP A 499 18.40 -2.97 -29.23
N ARG A 500 18.59 -2.59 -27.95
CA ARG A 500 18.18 -1.28 -27.43
C ARG A 500 18.89 -0.12 -28.13
N LEU A 501 20.21 -0.18 -28.31
CA LEU A 501 20.96 0.83 -29.07
C LEU A 501 20.46 0.93 -30.51
N LYS A 502 20.23 -0.19 -31.18
CA LYS A 502 19.75 -0.24 -32.56
C LYS A 502 18.38 0.41 -32.72
N LEU A 503 17.46 0.17 -31.79
CA LEU A 503 16.16 0.86 -31.75
C LEU A 503 16.34 2.38 -31.62
N ARG A 504 17.28 2.82 -30.78
CA ARG A 504 17.58 4.23 -30.60
C ARG A 504 18.15 4.88 -31.86
N VAL A 505 19.14 4.27 -32.50
CA VAL A 505 19.73 4.82 -33.75
C VAL A 505 18.67 4.95 -34.84
N LYS A 506 17.78 3.96 -34.97
CA LYS A 506 16.62 4.07 -35.88
C LYS A 506 15.71 5.25 -35.51
N SER A 507 15.43 5.46 -34.23
CA SER A 507 14.59 6.59 -33.80
C SER A 507 15.25 7.95 -34.05
N ILE A 508 16.58 8.05 -33.93
CA ILE A 508 17.33 9.28 -34.24
C ILE A 508 17.31 9.54 -35.75
N GLN A 509 17.51 8.52 -36.58
CA GLN A 509 17.50 8.66 -38.05
C GLN A 509 16.12 9.00 -38.62
N ALA A 510 15.05 8.55 -37.95
CA ALA A 510 13.68 8.84 -38.36
C ALA A 510 13.22 10.26 -38.02
N ASN A 511 13.96 10.96 -37.16
CA ASN A 511 13.59 12.28 -36.65
C ASN A 511 14.38 13.40 -37.35
N ASP A 512 13.69 14.49 -37.69
CA ASP A 512 14.28 15.68 -38.31
C ASP A 512 15.10 16.55 -37.34
N TYR A 513 15.18 16.15 -36.07
CA TYR A 513 15.94 16.83 -35.03
C TYR A 513 17.30 16.13 -34.90
N ASN A 514 18.39 16.83 -35.22
CA ASN A 514 19.79 16.35 -35.14
C ASN A 514 20.11 15.68 -33.79
N GLY A 515 19.74 14.41 -33.65
CA GLY A 515 19.84 13.66 -32.40
C GLY A 515 21.24 13.11 -32.18
N GLU A 516 21.61 12.97 -30.92
CA GLU A 516 22.92 12.49 -30.51
C GLU A 516 22.79 11.19 -29.70
N ILE A 517 23.76 10.29 -29.87
CA ILE A 517 23.93 9.11 -29.04
C ILE A 517 24.69 9.53 -27.78
N PHE A 518 24.15 9.22 -26.61
CA PHE A 518 24.76 9.43 -25.30
C PHE A 518 24.10 8.54 -24.26
N TYR A 519 24.73 8.25 -23.14
CA TYR A 519 24.11 7.40 -22.13
C TYR A 519 22.89 8.07 -21.46
N ASP A 520 21.68 7.53 -21.65
CA ASP A 520 20.40 8.19 -21.34
C ASP A 520 19.52 7.49 -20.29
N THR A 521 19.96 6.36 -19.73
CA THR A 521 19.15 5.56 -18.79
C THR A 521 18.83 6.31 -17.49
N GLY A 522 19.73 7.19 -17.07
CA GLY A 522 19.48 8.13 -15.97
C GLY A 522 18.31 9.07 -16.25
N TYR A 523 18.20 9.58 -17.48
CA TYR A 523 17.10 10.46 -17.90
C TYR A 523 15.78 9.69 -18.01
N GLU A 524 15.77 8.46 -18.52
CA GLU A 524 14.57 7.61 -18.53
C GLU A 524 14.04 7.33 -17.11
N ARG A 525 14.93 7.02 -16.17
CA ARG A 525 14.57 6.87 -14.75
C ARG A 525 14.04 8.18 -14.19
N LEU A 526 14.68 9.32 -14.49
CA LEU A 526 14.23 10.64 -14.06
C LEU A 526 12.81 10.95 -14.57
N PHE A 527 12.45 10.56 -15.79
CA PHE A 527 11.12 10.83 -16.36
C PHE A 527 10.07 9.75 -16.06
N ASN A 528 10.43 8.69 -15.33
CA ASN A 528 9.58 7.56 -14.92
C ASN A 528 9.22 6.56 -16.02
N TYR A 529 9.98 6.49 -17.11
CA TYR A 529 9.78 5.45 -18.13
C TYR A 529 10.27 4.06 -17.65
N ALA A 530 11.09 4.01 -16.60
CA ALA A 530 11.58 2.77 -16.00
C ALA A 530 10.62 2.11 -14.97
N ASN A 531 9.31 2.42 -14.97
CA ASN A 531 8.29 1.85 -14.07
C ASN A 531 8.69 1.82 -12.56
N ASN A 532 9.34 2.88 -12.07
CA ASN A 532 9.78 2.95 -10.67
C ASN A 532 8.78 3.71 -9.78
N ASN A 533 8.55 3.18 -8.57
CA ASN A 533 7.65 3.77 -7.58
C ASN A 533 8.27 4.95 -6.79
N GLU A 534 9.54 5.29 -7.03
CA GLU A 534 10.30 6.31 -6.30
C GLU A 534 9.60 7.67 -6.28
N LYS A 535 9.13 8.14 -7.44
CA LYS A 535 8.42 9.41 -7.56
C LYS A 535 7.12 9.44 -6.76
N ILE A 536 6.41 8.31 -6.73
CA ILE A 536 5.14 8.19 -6.02
C ILE A 536 5.40 8.30 -4.50
N PHE A 537 6.49 7.72 -4.00
CA PHE A 537 6.93 7.91 -2.61
C PHE A 537 7.32 9.36 -2.30
N LEU A 538 8.05 10.04 -3.20
CA LEU A 538 8.37 11.47 -3.05
C LEU A 538 7.09 12.32 -2.93
N LEU A 539 6.11 12.09 -3.81
CA LEU A 539 4.81 12.77 -3.79
C LEU A 539 4.05 12.49 -2.49
N LEU A 540 4.08 11.24 -2.01
CA LEU A 540 3.45 10.86 -0.74
C LEU A 540 4.05 11.63 0.44
N PHE A 541 5.37 11.78 0.52
CA PHE A 541 6.03 12.53 1.60
C PHE A 541 5.71 14.02 1.54
N ILE A 542 5.72 14.62 0.34
CA ILE A 542 5.34 16.03 0.14
C ILE A 542 3.90 16.26 0.58
N MET A 543 2.95 15.46 0.09
CA MET A 543 1.52 15.62 0.42
C MET A 543 1.25 15.37 1.90
N SER A 544 1.88 14.37 2.50
CA SER A 544 1.77 14.10 3.94
C SER A 544 2.21 15.31 4.77
N PHE A 545 3.34 15.92 4.42
CA PHE A 545 3.82 17.12 5.09
C PHE A 545 2.87 18.31 4.92
N LEU A 546 2.44 18.59 3.68
CA LEU A 546 1.56 19.73 3.37
C LEU A 546 0.22 19.61 4.09
N VAL A 547 -0.38 18.42 4.09
CA VAL A 547 -1.62 18.16 4.83
C VAL A 547 -1.40 18.34 6.33
N MET A 548 -0.29 17.85 6.89
CA MET A 548 -0.01 17.97 8.33
C MET A 548 0.19 19.42 8.79
N ILE A 549 0.89 20.24 8.00
CA ILE A 549 1.26 21.61 8.37
C ILE A 549 0.17 22.64 8.04
N LEU A 550 -0.56 22.51 6.91
CA LEU A 550 -1.51 23.52 6.43
C LEU A 550 -2.94 23.32 6.92
N SER A 551 -3.39 22.06 7.08
CA SER A 551 -4.76 21.76 7.53
C SER A 551 -5.21 22.44 8.83
N PRO A 552 -4.37 22.62 9.87
CA PRO A 552 -4.85 23.23 11.12
C PRO A 552 -4.93 24.76 11.05
N ILE A 553 -4.28 25.42 10.09
CA ILE A 553 -4.03 26.88 10.16
C ILE A 553 -5.34 27.67 10.09
N ALA A 554 -6.10 27.50 9.01
CA ALA A 554 -7.36 28.20 8.82
C ALA A 554 -8.49 27.58 9.65
N ALA A 555 -8.55 26.25 9.74
CA ALA A 555 -9.54 25.55 10.53
C ALA A 555 -9.49 25.89 12.03
N ALA A 556 -8.31 26.19 12.58
CA ALA A 556 -8.17 26.67 13.97
C ALA A 556 -8.83 28.04 14.17
N ASP A 557 -8.71 28.93 13.19
CA ASP A 557 -9.29 30.28 13.25
C ASP A 557 -10.82 30.21 13.16
N ASN A 558 -11.35 29.33 12.30
CA ASN A 558 -12.77 29.04 12.21
C ASN A 558 -13.34 28.49 13.51
N LYS A 559 -12.65 27.51 14.10
CA LYS A 559 -13.05 26.85 15.34
C LYS A 559 -13.18 27.81 16.52
N THR A 560 -12.33 28.83 16.57
CA THR A 560 -12.28 29.83 17.65
C THR A 560 -13.03 31.11 17.32
N ASP A 561 -13.70 31.18 16.17
CA ASP A 561 -14.35 32.40 15.64
C ASP A 561 -13.41 33.62 15.49
N MET A 562 -12.08 33.41 15.57
CA MET A 562 -11.07 34.46 15.43
C MET A 562 -11.11 35.13 14.05
N ILE A 563 -11.67 34.46 13.05
CA ILE A 563 -11.88 35.01 11.72
C ILE A 563 -12.69 36.31 11.76
N LYS A 564 -13.72 36.41 12.61
CA LYS A 564 -14.56 37.62 12.73
C LYS A 564 -13.71 38.84 13.14
N ILE A 565 -12.79 38.63 14.09
CA ILE A 565 -11.87 39.67 14.58
C ILE A 565 -10.84 40.02 13.49
N LEU A 566 -10.27 39.02 12.82
CA LEU A 566 -9.30 39.22 11.74
C LEU A 566 -9.92 40.04 10.59
N TYR A 567 -11.18 39.78 10.24
CA TYR A 567 -11.88 40.48 9.17
C TYR A 567 -12.27 41.91 9.52
N SER A 568 -12.45 42.24 10.80
CA SER A 568 -12.70 43.61 11.25
C SER A 568 -11.43 44.46 11.36
N THR A 569 -10.24 43.89 11.17
CA THR A 569 -8.98 44.66 11.17
C THR A 569 -8.84 45.52 9.92
N LYS A 570 -7.98 46.55 9.96
CA LYS A 570 -7.70 47.46 8.83
C LYS A 570 -7.32 46.73 7.52
N CYS A 571 -6.67 45.57 7.61
CA CYS A 571 -6.26 44.78 6.45
C CYS A 571 -7.37 43.83 5.94
N GLY A 572 -8.39 43.63 6.78
CA GLY A 572 -9.60 42.87 6.51
C GLY A 572 -9.36 41.44 6.00
N LYS A 573 -10.39 40.93 5.34
CA LYS A 573 -10.43 39.58 4.74
C LYS A 573 -9.33 39.35 3.69
N LYS A 574 -9.07 40.35 2.84
CA LYS A 574 -8.11 40.24 1.74
C LYS A 574 -6.68 40.05 2.26
N GLY A 575 -6.26 40.81 3.27
CA GLY A 575 -4.93 40.68 3.86
C GLY A 575 -4.70 39.30 4.48
N TYR A 576 -5.69 38.77 5.20
CA TYR A 576 -5.61 37.43 5.78
C TYR A 576 -5.42 36.34 4.72
N TYR A 577 -6.18 36.37 3.63
CA TYR A 577 -6.06 35.38 2.57
C TYR A 577 -4.73 35.46 1.83
N ILE A 578 -4.23 36.67 1.54
CA ILE A 578 -2.92 36.84 0.91
C ILE A 578 -1.85 36.17 1.79
N ASP A 579 -1.80 36.52 3.07
CA ASP A 579 -0.76 36.01 3.96
C ASP A 579 -0.89 34.46 4.14
N LEU A 580 -2.11 33.93 4.22
CA LEU A 580 -2.37 32.49 4.32
C LEU A 580 -1.95 31.73 3.05
N PHE A 581 -2.38 32.19 1.87
CA PHE A 581 -2.04 31.52 0.62
C PHE A 581 -0.58 31.70 0.25
N SER A 582 0.03 32.85 0.55
CA SER A 582 1.49 33.03 0.44
C SER A 582 2.26 32.05 1.32
N TYR A 583 1.80 31.83 2.56
CA TYR A 583 2.41 30.82 3.44
C TYR A 583 2.25 29.41 2.85
N SER A 584 1.08 29.07 2.34
CA SER A 584 0.84 27.78 1.70
C SER A 584 1.71 27.56 0.46
N ALA A 585 1.87 28.58 -0.38
CA ALA A 585 2.72 28.54 -1.56
C ALA A 585 4.18 28.35 -1.17
N LEU A 586 4.67 29.04 -0.13
CA LEU A 586 6.03 28.87 0.39
C LEU A 586 6.27 27.45 0.91
N CYS A 587 5.32 26.87 1.65
CA CYS A 587 5.42 25.46 2.08
C CYS A 587 5.43 24.49 0.88
N GLY A 588 4.58 24.72 -0.12
CA GLY A 588 4.49 23.89 -1.33
C GLY A 588 5.77 23.90 -2.15
N ILE A 589 6.29 25.10 -2.45
CA ILE A 589 7.55 25.29 -3.17
C ILE A 589 8.71 24.67 -2.37
N GLY A 590 8.82 25.01 -1.08
CA GLY A 590 9.89 24.51 -0.22
C GLY A 590 9.93 22.99 -0.14
N ALA A 591 8.77 22.34 0.02
CA ALA A 591 8.68 20.88 0.06
C ALA A 591 9.05 20.23 -1.28
N ALA A 592 8.59 20.79 -2.41
CA ALA A 592 8.93 20.26 -3.74
C ALA A 592 10.43 20.37 -4.03
N LEU A 593 11.03 21.54 -3.80
CA LEU A 593 12.46 21.75 -4.03
C LEU A 593 13.31 20.85 -3.13
N LEU A 594 12.92 20.66 -1.87
CA LEU A 594 13.63 19.81 -0.92
C LEU A 594 13.73 18.33 -1.35
N PHE A 595 12.79 17.83 -2.16
CA PHE A 595 12.80 16.44 -2.62
C PHE A 595 13.28 16.28 -4.07
N PHE A 596 12.79 17.13 -4.98
CA PHE A 596 13.09 16.98 -6.40
C PHE A 596 14.51 17.46 -6.77
N ILE A 597 15.07 18.47 -6.08
CA ILE A 597 16.46 18.88 -6.34
C ILE A 597 17.43 17.75 -5.98
N PRO A 598 17.44 17.19 -4.75
CA PRO A 598 18.34 16.08 -4.43
C PRO A 598 18.12 14.87 -5.33
N TYR A 599 16.87 14.57 -5.70
CA TYR A 599 16.56 13.46 -6.60
C TYR A 599 17.24 13.62 -7.97
N VAL A 600 17.10 14.79 -8.60
CA VAL A 600 17.75 15.10 -9.89
C VAL A 600 19.27 15.08 -9.74
N VAL A 601 19.81 15.71 -8.70
CA VAL A 601 21.27 15.76 -8.46
C VAL A 601 21.84 14.35 -8.28
N ASN A 602 21.17 13.48 -7.53
CA ASN A 602 21.63 12.09 -7.34
C ASN A 602 21.61 11.27 -8.63
N ILE A 603 20.62 11.48 -9.50
CA ILE A 603 20.59 10.83 -10.82
C ILE A 603 21.78 11.30 -11.67
N LEU A 604 21.95 12.62 -11.79
CA LEU A 604 23.05 13.20 -12.59
C LEU A 604 24.43 12.78 -12.06
N ASN A 605 24.61 12.70 -10.75
CA ASN A 605 25.87 12.27 -10.16
C ASN A 605 26.18 10.79 -10.37
N LYS A 606 25.17 9.91 -10.50
CA LYS A 606 25.36 8.46 -10.64
C LYS A 606 25.33 7.96 -12.08
N TYR A 607 24.62 8.64 -12.97
CA TYR A 607 24.46 8.27 -14.38
C TYR A 607 25.21 9.22 -15.34
N GLY A 608 25.69 10.37 -14.87
CA GLY A 608 26.40 11.34 -15.69
C GLY A 608 25.51 12.44 -16.29
N ILE A 609 26.16 13.35 -17.03
CA ILE A 609 25.55 14.58 -17.59
C ILE A 609 25.73 14.62 -19.14
N GLN A 610 26.00 13.46 -19.76
CA GLN A 610 26.20 13.38 -21.20
C GLN A 610 24.92 13.79 -21.94
N GLY A 611 25.06 14.52 -23.06
CA GLY A 611 23.89 14.91 -23.89
C GLY A 611 22.96 15.95 -23.27
N ILE A 612 23.36 16.69 -22.21
CA ILE A 612 22.48 17.69 -21.59
C ILE A 612 22.06 18.83 -22.54
N SER A 613 22.91 19.15 -23.53
CA SER A 613 22.61 20.13 -24.59
C SER A 613 21.93 19.53 -25.81
N ALA A 614 21.91 18.20 -25.93
CA ALA A 614 21.30 17.50 -27.04
C ALA A 614 19.77 17.66 -27.04
N PRO A 615 19.09 17.52 -28.20
CA PRO A 615 17.64 17.56 -28.27
C PRO A 615 17.03 16.37 -27.52
N LEU A 616 15.90 16.58 -26.84
CA LEU A 616 15.20 15.56 -26.04
C LEU A 616 14.82 14.32 -26.88
N GLN A 617 14.57 14.51 -28.18
CA GLN A 617 14.29 13.48 -29.18
C GLN A 617 15.42 12.45 -29.33
N SER A 618 16.62 12.77 -28.85
CA SER A 618 17.75 11.84 -28.79
C SER A 618 17.51 10.66 -27.85
N ILE A 619 16.55 10.78 -26.93
CA ILE A 619 16.13 9.71 -26.00
C ILE A 619 14.90 9.04 -26.61
N GLN A 620 14.95 7.72 -26.79
CA GLN A 620 13.95 6.95 -27.55
C GLN A 620 12.48 7.22 -27.14
N PRO A 621 12.09 7.28 -25.84
CA PRO A 621 10.70 7.51 -25.45
C PRO A 621 10.17 8.91 -25.76
N PHE A 622 11.04 9.84 -26.15
CA PHE A 622 10.70 11.21 -26.50
C PHE A 622 10.88 11.52 -27.99
N SER A 623 11.14 10.49 -28.79
CA SER A 623 11.31 10.61 -30.25
C SER A 623 10.09 11.24 -30.93
N ASP A 624 8.87 10.93 -30.48
CA ASP A 624 7.62 11.44 -31.06
C ASP A 624 7.24 12.87 -30.63
N ILE A 625 8.02 13.51 -29.73
CA ILE A 625 7.72 14.86 -29.25
C ILE A 625 8.13 15.90 -30.29
N SER A 626 7.17 16.68 -30.78
CA SER A 626 7.36 17.74 -31.79
C SER A 626 8.01 19.03 -31.28
N ILE A 627 8.39 19.10 -30.01
CA ILE A 627 8.95 20.30 -29.37
C ILE A 627 10.47 20.17 -29.26
N SER A 628 11.22 21.02 -29.95
CA SER A 628 12.69 21.05 -29.89
C SER A 628 13.17 21.71 -28.59
N ILE A 629 13.30 20.91 -27.53
CA ILE A 629 13.79 21.30 -26.21
C ILE A 629 15.03 20.46 -25.91
N SER A 630 16.05 21.08 -25.28
CA SER A 630 17.24 20.33 -24.85
C SER A 630 16.96 19.44 -23.64
N VAL A 631 17.73 18.38 -23.45
CA VAL A 631 17.59 17.51 -22.26
C VAL A 631 17.68 18.35 -20.97
N GLY A 632 18.63 19.27 -20.86
CA GLY A 632 18.77 20.14 -19.68
C GLY A 632 17.55 21.04 -19.41
N SER A 633 16.96 21.62 -20.46
CA SER A 633 15.75 22.44 -20.29
C SER A 633 14.53 21.59 -19.93
N SER A 634 14.43 20.35 -20.42
CA SER A 634 13.39 19.41 -20.01
C SER A 634 13.46 19.03 -18.52
N ILE A 635 14.66 18.91 -17.95
CA ILE A 635 14.86 18.70 -16.50
C ILE A 635 14.37 19.92 -15.71
N GLY A 636 14.65 21.13 -16.20
CA GLY A 636 14.12 22.36 -15.63
C GLY A 636 12.58 22.39 -15.64
N CYS A 637 11.97 22.04 -16.79
CA CYS A 637 10.52 21.89 -16.91
C CYS A 637 9.96 20.84 -15.95
N PHE A 638 10.64 19.70 -15.78
CA PHE A 638 10.25 18.65 -14.84
C PHE A 638 10.15 19.18 -13.39
N ILE A 639 11.20 19.87 -12.92
CA ILE A 639 11.18 20.48 -11.58
C ILE A 639 10.08 21.55 -11.50
N ALA A 640 9.94 22.39 -12.52
CA ALA A 640 8.94 23.46 -12.55
C ALA A 640 7.50 22.91 -12.48
N ILE A 641 7.18 21.85 -13.23
CA ILE A 641 5.87 21.20 -13.21
C ILE A 641 5.58 20.67 -11.80
N HIS A 642 6.53 20.01 -11.16
CA HIS A 642 6.33 19.46 -9.82
C HIS A 642 6.22 20.55 -8.73
N VAL A 643 6.99 21.63 -8.85
CA VAL A 643 6.87 22.80 -7.97
C VAL A 643 5.49 23.46 -8.15
N PHE A 644 5.05 23.63 -9.40
CA PHE A 644 3.74 24.22 -9.71
C PHE A 644 2.58 23.33 -9.23
N ALA A 645 2.66 22.02 -9.43
CA ALA A 645 1.68 21.06 -8.92
C ALA A 645 1.61 21.08 -7.39
N SER A 646 2.77 21.09 -6.70
CA SER A 646 2.85 21.20 -5.25
C SER A 646 2.26 22.51 -4.73
N LEU A 647 2.49 23.62 -5.45
CA LEU A 647 1.92 24.93 -5.14
C LEU A 647 0.39 24.94 -5.27
N ILE A 648 -0.16 24.36 -6.35
CA ILE A 648 -1.61 24.24 -6.52
C ILE A 648 -2.20 23.41 -5.38
N CYS A 649 -1.58 22.26 -5.06
CA CYS A 649 -2.03 21.39 -3.99
C CYS A 649 -1.99 22.08 -2.63
N SER A 650 -0.93 22.82 -2.30
CA SER A 650 -0.81 23.52 -1.01
C SER A 650 -1.85 24.63 -0.84
N ILE A 651 -2.16 25.36 -1.92
CA ILE A 651 -3.24 26.35 -1.95
C ILE A 651 -4.60 25.66 -1.78
N ALA A 652 -4.84 24.55 -2.48
CA ALA A 652 -6.08 23.79 -2.38
C ALA A 652 -6.30 23.23 -0.95
N ILE A 653 -5.27 22.66 -0.32
CA ILE A 653 -5.31 22.18 1.08
C ILE A 653 -5.70 23.30 2.04
N SER A 654 -5.14 24.51 1.85
CA SER A 654 -5.46 25.68 2.67
C SER A 654 -6.88 26.20 2.38
N GLY A 655 -7.32 26.14 1.13
CA GLY A 655 -8.69 26.45 0.71
C GLY A 655 -9.72 25.54 1.37
N ILE A 656 -9.47 24.22 1.40
CA ILE A 656 -10.33 23.26 2.09
C ILE A 656 -10.32 23.51 3.61
N SER A 657 -9.15 23.83 4.18
CA SER A 657 -9.03 24.19 5.61
C SER A 657 -9.89 25.42 5.97
N LEU A 658 -10.00 26.41 5.08
CA LEU A 658 -10.88 27.58 5.27
C LEU A 658 -12.37 27.23 5.30
N LEU A 659 -12.79 26.17 4.62
CA LEU A 659 -14.18 25.71 4.61
C LEU A 659 -14.52 24.86 5.84
N CYS A 660 -13.48 24.38 6.55
CA CYS A 660 -13.64 23.48 7.68
C CYS A 660 -13.88 24.25 9.00
N LYS A 661 -14.95 23.88 9.71
CA LYS A 661 -15.27 24.44 11.04
C LYS A 661 -14.46 23.84 12.19
N SER A 662 -13.74 22.75 11.93
CA SER A 662 -12.94 22.05 12.93
C SER A 662 -11.61 21.59 12.32
N GLN A 663 -10.56 21.50 13.15
CA GLN A 663 -9.26 21.05 12.66
C GLN A 663 -9.31 19.58 12.26
N ALA A 664 -10.08 18.75 12.99
CA ALA A 664 -10.26 17.36 12.64
C ALA A 664 -10.88 17.18 11.25
N THR A 665 -11.91 17.95 10.93
CA THR A 665 -12.52 17.92 9.59
C THR A 665 -11.54 18.30 8.49
N ALA A 666 -10.67 19.28 8.74
CA ALA A 666 -9.67 19.71 7.75
C ALA A 666 -8.64 18.61 7.48
N TYR A 667 -8.10 17.99 8.53
CA TYR A 667 -7.18 16.86 8.38
C TYR A 667 -7.84 15.70 7.64
N ILE A 668 -9.04 15.30 8.05
CA ILE A 668 -9.77 14.19 7.46
C ILE A 668 -10.01 14.40 5.96
N ILE A 669 -10.56 15.56 5.57
CA ILE A 669 -10.87 15.83 4.17
C ILE A 669 -9.58 15.91 3.35
N ASN A 670 -8.56 16.65 3.82
CA ASN A 670 -7.32 16.79 3.08
C ASN A 670 -6.55 15.46 2.95
N THR A 671 -6.55 14.60 3.97
CA THR A 671 -5.95 13.25 3.86
C THR A 671 -6.72 12.39 2.85
N ALA A 672 -8.06 12.44 2.87
CA ALA A 672 -8.88 11.69 1.94
C ALA A 672 -8.67 12.09 0.47
N PHE A 673 -8.47 13.38 0.19
CA PHE A 673 -8.27 13.87 -1.18
C PHE A 673 -6.83 13.79 -1.69
N PHE A 674 -5.82 14.06 -0.84
CA PHE A 674 -4.43 14.21 -1.32
C PHE A 674 -3.50 13.05 -0.96
N ILE A 675 -3.82 12.24 0.05
CA ILE A 675 -2.92 11.17 0.53
C ILE A 675 -3.45 9.80 0.12
N ILE A 676 -4.73 9.52 0.37
CA ILE A 676 -5.30 8.19 0.10
C ILE A 676 -5.18 7.78 -1.37
N PRO A 677 -5.47 8.64 -2.37
CA PRO A 677 -5.29 8.27 -3.78
C PRO A 677 -3.85 7.87 -4.13
N ILE A 678 -2.85 8.51 -3.51
CA ILE A 678 -1.45 8.17 -3.73
C ILE A 678 -1.15 6.78 -3.14
N ILE A 679 -1.65 6.51 -1.93
CA ILE A 679 -1.43 5.20 -1.28
C ILE A 679 -2.15 4.08 -2.04
N THR A 680 -3.35 4.33 -2.58
CA THR A 680 -4.05 3.33 -3.41
C THR A 680 -3.27 3.00 -4.66
N ILE A 681 -2.67 4.00 -5.35
CA ILE A 681 -1.81 3.75 -6.52
C ILE A 681 -0.58 2.92 -6.16
N ILE A 682 0.00 3.11 -4.97
CA ILE A 682 1.14 2.28 -4.51
C ILE A 682 0.71 0.83 -4.23
N LEU A 683 -0.51 0.62 -3.74
CA LEU A 683 -1.02 -0.69 -3.36
C LEU A 683 -1.54 -1.52 -4.54
N ILE A 684 -2.06 -0.90 -5.60
CA ILE A 684 -2.59 -1.60 -6.77
C ILE A 684 -1.55 -2.56 -7.39
N PRO A 685 -0.29 -2.15 -7.66
CA PRO A 685 0.74 -3.04 -8.22
C PRO A 685 1.15 -4.18 -7.27
N THR A 686 1.01 -4.00 -5.95
CA THR A 686 1.37 -5.04 -4.96
C THR A 686 0.33 -6.15 -4.81
N ILE A 687 -0.81 -6.04 -5.51
CA ILE A 687 -1.86 -7.07 -5.57
C ILE A 687 -1.47 -8.17 -6.58
N ILE A 688 -0.46 -7.93 -7.41
CA ILE A 688 0.14 -8.91 -8.30
C ILE A 688 1.27 -9.60 -7.52
N PRO A 689 1.08 -10.78 -6.91
CA PRO A 689 2.21 -11.68 -6.83
C PRO A 689 2.61 -11.93 -8.28
N THR A 690 3.85 -11.57 -8.62
CA THR A 690 4.50 -12.17 -9.78
C THR A 690 4.33 -13.68 -9.62
N LEU A 691 3.41 -14.24 -10.42
CA LEU A 691 3.28 -15.68 -10.63
C LEU A 691 4.62 -16.24 -11.06
#